data_AF-A0A7V2GXE6-F1
#
_entry.id   AF-A0A7V2GXE6-F1
#
_cell.length_a   1.000
_cell.length_b   1.000
_cell.length_c   1.000
_cell.angle_alpha   90.00
_cell.angle_beta   90.00
_cell.angle_gamma   90.00
#
_symmetry.space_group_name_H-M   'P 1'
#
loop_
_entity.id
_entity.type
_entity.pdbx_description
1 polymer ?
#
loop_
_entity_poly.entity_id
_entity_poly.type
_entity_poly.pdbx_seq_one_letter_code
_entity_poly.pdbx_strand_id
1 'polypeptide(L)'
;MARVAQGTGGSSVNHEHVLRGCTPTPLASYLKALAVLRLVAEQAGDPEATGCWRGDVFVLRTKLSEDDLLRFFLERYEPTPLVAPWNGGSGFYFQEGKLEERDPVTGKKRKTGVRDQPTEATRTLITIEESTAQRFRAYREAIASARAAVARFGLTKAPENKPERIKDAFIKHFRNVAPDATLKWIDASLVLADGEPEYPPLLGTGGNDGNLDFTTNFMQNLAKVLVLDSDGAQPEAASLLKAALMGLPVAALDNRAIGQFAPGNAGGPNASSGFEGNARINPWDFILMLEGGLLFAATAVRRLESLSAAVLSAPFTVRSRLSTEGAGAESDDGDARGEIWMPLWSDFLAIEEITALFGEGRAALGTRPARDGLDFARAVARLGVDRGIRSFQRFGFLMRSGKAFLATPAARVAVRRNPDADLIDDLEQRDWLGQVQRYARDDKSRGALRAAATRLDAALFALTQRADCVALQQVLRHLGRIEALCATSPKTREAIRQPVPRLSPEWARRANDGSAEFRIAAALAGLSLHGERDGRSVQLRLRPHLAPVTLDGAAWEDRSSLVCWGPGEIERNLSAVLHRRRLEAQRLGAEGELLRSTSGARLIDVQRFLEGDTDDRRIAELLAGLVFSDLDAIETPRSDAEPLPAYALLKVLFTPESTLRYLRWLPPDRNLRLPPEIPARLAADDVDSALAIAWQRLSALGAKLPSRPPPQAIAIDGPRLLAALTIPLTLAETDRLLRWLDLAPETEPLSEPTVQNPV
;
A
#
# COMPACT_ATOMS: atom_id res chain seq x y z
N MET A 1 -21.02 20.65 -70.79
CA MET A 1 -20.88 21.41 -69.53
C MET A 1 -20.93 20.43 -68.37
N ALA A 2 -20.20 20.73 -67.29
CA ALA A 2 -20.02 19.99 -66.04
C ALA A 2 -18.94 18.88 -66.05
N ARG A 3 -17.76 19.29 -65.55
CA ARG A 3 -16.58 18.48 -65.23
C ARG A 3 -16.87 17.59 -64.02
N VAL A 4 -16.45 16.33 -64.13
CA VAL A 4 -16.23 15.42 -63.00
C VAL A 4 -15.02 15.93 -62.21
N ALA A 5 -15.24 16.36 -60.97
CA ALA A 5 -14.16 16.63 -60.03
C ALA A 5 -13.77 15.31 -59.34
N GLN A 6 -12.62 14.78 -59.72
CA GLN A 6 -11.92 13.74 -58.98
C GLN A 6 -11.50 14.32 -57.63
N GLY A 7 -12.13 13.85 -56.55
CA GLY A 7 -11.62 14.04 -55.20
C GLY A 7 -10.41 13.13 -55.00
N THR A 8 -9.22 13.71 -54.94
CA THR A 8 -7.99 13.05 -54.52
C THR A 8 -8.06 12.74 -53.03
N GLY A 9 -8.56 11.55 -52.68
CA GLY A 9 -8.41 10.98 -51.34
C GLY A 9 -6.97 10.51 -51.14
N GLY A 10 -6.08 11.42 -50.74
CA GLY A 10 -4.76 11.06 -50.24
C GLY A 10 -4.93 10.35 -48.89
N SER A 11 -4.68 9.04 -48.85
CA SER A 11 -4.48 8.30 -47.61
C SER A 11 -3.31 8.94 -46.85
N SER A 12 -3.58 9.77 -45.84
CA SER A 12 -2.52 10.30 -44.97
C SER A 12 -1.88 9.12 -44.24
N VAL A 13 -0.64 8.79 -44.59
CA VAL A 13 0.11 7.72 -43.93
C VAL A 13 0.42 8.18 -42.51
N ASN A 14 -0.08 7.44 -41.51
CA ASN A 14 0.31 7.67 -40.12
C ASN A 14 1.58 6.87 -39.82
N HIS A 15 2.59 7.55 -39.29
CA HIS A 15 3.85 6.98 -38.81
C HIS A 15 3.75 6.64 -37.33
N GLU A 16 4.33 5.50 -36.92
CA GLU A 16 4.54 5.16 -35.50
C GLU A 16 6.01 5.37 -35.14
N HIS A 17 6.27 6.32 -34.25
CA HIS A 17 7.60 6.64 -33.74
C HIS A 17 7.80 6.04 -32.35
N VAL A 18 8.78 5.14 -32.23
CA VAL A 18 9.17 4.57 -30.93
C VAL A 18 10.18 5.51 -30.26
N LEU A 19 9.70 6.34 -29.33
CA LEU A 19 10.50 7.37 -28.66
C LEU A 19 11.29 6.75 -27.50
N ARG A 20 12.44 6.14 -27.80
CA ARG A 20 13.25 5.42 -26.80
C ARG A 20 13.79 6.29 -25.67
N GLY A 21 13.88 7.60 -25.86
CA GLY A 21 14.22 8.53 -24.79
C GLY A 21 13.06 8.84 -23.84
N CYS A 22 11.84 8.43 -24.18
CA CYS A 22 10.61 8.68 -23.41
C CYS A 22 10.15 7.39 -22.70
N THR A 23 10.63 7.18 -21.48
CA THR A 23 10.31 6.02 -20.62
C THR A 23 9.43 6.40 -19.43
N PRO A 24 8.73 5.45 -18.79
CA PRO A 24 7.96 5.70 -17.57
C PRO A 24 8.78 6.20 -16.38
N THR A 25 10.08 5.88 -16.34
CA THR A 25 11.02 6.28 -15.29
C THR A 25 12.34 6.73 -15.93
N PRO A 26 12.94 7.86 -15.49
CA PRO A 26 12.54 8.73 -14.39
C PRO A 26 11.31 9.62 -14.72
N LEU A 27 10.76 10.30 -13.71
CA LEU A 27 9.56 11.15 -13.86
C LEU A 27 9.73 12.20 -14.98
N ALA A 28 10.93 12.74 -15.15
CA ALA A 28 11.26 13.66 -16.25
C ALA A 28 10.97 13.07 -17.64
N SER A 29 11.26 11.78 -17.84
CA SER A 29 11.06 11.09 -19.12
C SER A 29 9.58 10.84 -19.40
N TYR A 30 8.80 10.54 -18.37
CA TYR A 30 7.34 10.41 -18.49
C TYR A 30 6.71 11.74 -18.90
N LEU A 31 7.05 12.83 -18.23
CA LEU A 31 6.52 14.16 -18.56
C LEU A 31 6.93 14.61 -19.96
N LYS A 32 8.19 14.38 -20.35
CA LYS A 32 8.66 14.64 -21.72
C LYS A 32 7.79 13.92 -22.77
N ALA A 33 7.43 12.66 -22.54
CA ALA A 33 6.57 11.90 -23.45
C ALA A 33 5.23 12.62 -23.71
N LEU A 34 4.60 13.10 -22.63
CA LEU A 34 3.35 13.84 -22.70
C LEU A 34 3.49 15.17 -23.45
N ALA A 35 4.61 15.86 -23.23
CA ALA A 35 4.89 17.11 -23.93
C ALA A 35 5.00 16.92 -25.43
N VAL A 36 5.67 15.85 -25.87
CA VAL A 36 5.83 15.55 -27.30
C VAL A 36 4.46 15.35 -27.95
N LEU A 37 3.60 14.52 -27.35
CA LEU A 37 2.25 14.31 -27.86
C LEU A 37 1.46 15.63 -27.91
N ARG A 38 1.44 16.38 -26.81
CA ARG A 38 0.71 17.65 -26.72
C ARG A 38 1.19 18.66 -27.76
N LEU A 39 2.49 18.87 -27.88
CA LEU A 39 3.07 19.85 -28.80
C LEU A 39 2.86 19.46 -30.27
N VAL A 40 2.92 18.16 -30.59
CA VAL A 40 2.58 17.68 -31.93
C VAL A 40 1.11 17.94 -32.27
N ALA A 41 0.21 17.63 -31.33
CA ALA A 41 -1.22 17.84 -31.51
C ALA A 41 -1.61 19.34 -31.58
N GLU A 42 -1.04 20.17 -30.70
CA GLU A 42 -1.40 21.59 -30.58
C GLU A 42 -0.68 22.48 -31.62
N GLN A 43 0.56 22.17 -32.01
CA GLN A 43 1.41 23.11 -32.76
C GLN A 43 1.97 22.55 -34.08
N ALA A 44 2.16 21.23 -34.23
CA ALA A 44 2.84 20.67 -35.40
C ALA A 44 1.94 20.40 -36.61
N GLY A 45 0.63 20.69 -36.49
CA GLY A 45 -0.36 20.54 -37.56
C GLY A 45 -1.00 19.15 -37.64
N ASP A 46 -0.93 18.35 -36.58
CA ASP A 46 -1.58 17.03 -36.52
C ASP A 46 -2.42 16.83 -35.25
N PRO A 47 -3.63 17.41 -35.18
CA PRO A 47 -4.49 17.31 -33.99
C PRO A 47 -4.98 15.89 -33.70
N GLU A 48 -4.84 14.97 -34.66
CA GLU A 48 -5.20 13.54 -34.51
C GLU A 48 -4.02 12.70 -34.00
N ALA A 49 -2.91 13.33 -33.61
CA ALA A 49 -1.79 12.64 -33.02
C ALA A 49 -2.22 11.92 -31.73
N THR A 50 -1.78 10.67 -31.59
CA THR A 50 -2.11 9.81 -30.44
C THR A 50 -0.85 9.18 -29.88
N GLY A 51 -0.87 8.74 -28.63
CA GLY A 51 0.26 8.06 -28.01
C GLY A 51 -0.12 6.94 -27.05
N CYS A 52 0.76 5.96 -26.89
CA CYS A 52 0.59 4.85 -25.97
C CYS A 52 1.92 4.39 -25.35
N TRP A 53 1.86 3.61 -24.27
CA TRP A 53 3.03 2.95 -23.69
C TRP A 53 3.16 1.52 -24.21
N ARG A 54 4.30 1.17 -24.80
CA ARG A 54 4.59 -0.20 -25.29
C ARG A 54 6.03 -0.57 -24.95
N GLY A 55 6.23 -1.64 -24.19
CA GLY A 55 7.58 -2.12 -23.85
C GLY A 55 8.45 -1.08 -23.12
N ASP A 56 7.87 -0.36 -22.15
CA ASP A 56 8.52 0.69 -21.37
C ASP A 56 9.03 1.90 -22.15
N VAL A 57 8.50 2.11 -23.36
CA VAL A 57 8.74 3.31 -24.15
C VAL A 57 7.42 3.90 -24.63
N PHE A 58 7.40 5.21 -24.83
CA PHE A 58 6.28 5.90 -25.42
C PHE A 58 6.31 5.77 -26.95
N VAL A 59 5.17 5.41 -27.53
CA VAL A 59 4.99 5.32 -28.99
C VAL A 59 4.06 6.45 -29.40
N LEU A 60 4.54 7.33 -30.28
CA LEU A 60 3.76 8.41 -30.86
C LEU A 60 3.26 7.97 -32.24
N ARG A 61 1.97 8.15 -32.52
CA ARG A 61 1.38 7.99 -33.85
C ARG A 61 0.97 9.35 -34.39
N THR A 62 1.53 9.72 -35.55
CA THR A 62 1.32 11.03 -36.18
C THR A 62 1.52 10.97 -37.70
N LYS A 63 0.98 11.94 -38.43
CA LYS A 63 1.21 12.15 -39.87
C LYS A 63 2.63 12.65 -40.19
N LEU A 64 3.38 13.11 -39.19
CA LEU A 64 4.76 13.59 -39.39
C LEU A 64 5.73 12.42 -39.55
N SER A 65 6.64 12.51 -40.52
CA SER A 65 7.83 11.66 -40.58
C SER A 65 8.79 11.97 -39.43
N GLU A 66 9.83 11.15 -39.23
CA GLU A 66 10.84 11.41 -38.19
C GLU A 66 11.55 12.75 -38.44
N ASP A 67 11.93 13.03 -39.69
CA ASP A 67 12.58 14.28 -40.07
C ASP A 67 11.66 15.49 -39.88
N ASP A 68 10.36 15.35 -40.20
CA ASP A 68 9.37 16.42 -39.97
C ASP A 68 9.13 16.69 -38.49
N LEU A 69 9.13 15.65 -37.66
CA LEU A 69 9.02 15.74 -36.20
C LEU A 69 10.21 16.48 -35.61
N LEU A 70 11.43 16.12 -36.00
CA LEU A 70 12.65 16.80 -35.53
C LEU A 70 12.69 18.25 -36.01
N ARG A 71 12.36 18.49 -37.28
CA ARG A 71 12.29 19.84 -37.85
C ARG A 71 11.26 20.71 -37.15
N PHE A 72 10.10 20.15 -36.76
CA PHE A 72 9.11 20.87 -35.97
C PHE A 72 9.72 21.45 -34.68
N PHE A 73 10.38 20.63 -33.85
CA PHE A 73 10.96 21.11 -32.60
C PHE A 73 12.10 22.13 -32.80
N LEU A 74 12.88 21.99 -33.86
CA LEU A 74 14.00 22.89 -34.15
C LEU A 74 13.51 24.24 -34.72
N GLU A 75 12.54 24.23 -35.63
CA GLU A 75 12.20 25.39 -36.46
C GLU A 75 10.83 26.03 -36.16
N ARG A 76 9.89 25.27 -35.59
CA ARG A 76 8.48 25.71 -35.46
C ARG A 76 7.91 25.67 -34.05
N TYR A 77 8.54 24.94 -33.13
CA TYR A 77 8.10 24.86 -31.74
C TYR A 77 8.06 26.25 -31.08
N GLU A 78 6.89 26.59 -30.54
CA GLU A 78 6.62 27.80 -29.79
C GLU A 78 6.55 27.47 -28.29
N PRO A 79 7.52 27.92 -27.48
CA PRO A 79 7.55 27.61 -26.05
C PRO A 79 6.34 28.20 -25.30
N THR A 80 5.72 27.41 -24.42
CA THR A 80 4.67 27.92 -23.53
C THR A 80 5.28 28.95 -22.58
N PRO A 81 4.64 30.12 -22.37
CA PRO A 81 5.18 31.17 -21.52
C PRO A 81 5.10 30.80 -20.02
N LEU A 82 6.20 30.26 -19.48
CA LEU A 82 6.33 29.94 -18.06
C LEU A 82 6.93 31.14 -17.32
N VAL A 83 6.13 31.80 -16.50
CA VAL A 83 6.58 32.93 -15.65
C VAL A 83 6.05 32.78 -14.24
N ALA A 84 6.89 33.10 -13.24
CA ALA A 84 6.52 33.03 -11.83
C ALA A 84 6.94 34.30 -11.09
N PRO A 85 6.34 35.47 -11.39
CA PRO A 85 6.74 36.73 -10.77
C PRO A 85 6.54 36.75 -9.24
N TRP A 86 5.84 35.77 -8.66
CA TRP A 86 5.74 35.59 -7.21
C TRP A 86 6.97 34.92 -6.56
N ASN A 87 7.96 34.49 -7.36
CA ASN A 87 9.19 33.83 -6.89
C ASN A 87 10.38 34.79 -6.91
N GLY A 88 11.26 34.68 -5.92
CA GLY A 88 12.47 35.51 -5.83
C GLY A 88 13.53 35.19 -6.89
N GLY A 89 13.55 33.95 -7.39
CA GLY A 89 14.49 33.47 -8.41
C GLY A 89 14.03 33.67 -9.86
N SER A 90 12.84 34.22 -10.08
CA SER A 90 12.15 34.29 -11.39
C SER A 90 12.71 35.28 -12.41
N GLY A 91 13.69 36.10 -12.01
CA GLY A 91 14.29 37.14 -12.85
C GLY A 91 13.59 38.51 -12.80
N PHE A 92 12.39 38.62 -12.22
CA PHE A 92 11.66 39.91 -12.12
C PHE A 92 12.23 40.90 -11.09
N TYR A 93 13.12 40.45 -10.21
CA TYR A 93 13.67 41.26 -9.11
C TYR A 93 15.19 41.32 -9.17
N PHE A 94 15.74 42.52 -9.00
CA PHE A 94 17.18 42.74 -8.87
C PHE A 94 17.66 42.37 -7.47
N GLN A 95 18.92 41.96 -7.37
CA GLN A 95 19.56 41.73 -6.09
C GLN A 95 20.04 43.05 -5.48
N GLU A 96 20.11 43.05 -4.15
CA GLU A 96 20.67 44.16 -3.39
C GLU A 96 22.17 44.24 -3.65
N GLY A 97 22.64 45.43 -4.08
CA GLY A 97 24.05 45.69 -4.31
C GLY A 97 24.88 45.43 -3.05
N LYS A 98 26.11 44.97 -3.25
CA LYS A 98 27.05 44.67 -2.17
C LYS A 98 28.32 45.47 -2.36
N LEU A 99 28.70 46.26 -1.37
CA LEU A 99 30.00 46.93 -1.31
C LEU A 99 31.12 45.90 -1.16
N GLU A 100 32.32 46.24 -1.65
CA GLU A 100 33.49 45.37 -1.46
C GLU A 100 33.91 45.27 0.01
N GLU A 101 33.63 46.32 0.77
CA GLU A 101 33.85 46.39 2.21
C GLU A 101 33.00 45.34 2.95
N ARG A 102 33.68 44.51 3.75
CA ARG A 102 33.03 43.52 4.61
C ARG A 102 32.75 44.13 5.97
N ASP A 103 31.59 43.79 6.52
CA ASP A 103 31.25 44.11 7.89
C ASP A 103 32.28 43.47 8.84
N PRO A 104 32.98 44.24 9.68
CA PRO A 104 34.01 43.73 10.58
C PRO A 104 33.48 42.71 11.60
N VAL A 105 32.18 42.71 11.89
CA VAL A 105 31.54 41.83 12.89
C VAL A 105 31.00 40.55 12.24
N THR A 106 30.40 40.66 11.05
CA THR A 106 29.73 39.52 10.40
C THR A 106 30.53 38.87 9.27
N GLY A 107 31.62 39.52 8.81
CA GLY A 107 32.46 39.05 7.69
C GLY A 107 31.76 39.04 6.33
N LYS A 108 30.51 39.50 6.24
CA LYS A 108 29.71 39.56 5.01
C LYS A 108 29.88 40.91 4.33
N LYS A 109 29.83 40.95 2.99
CA LYS A 109 29.84 42.20 2.22
C LYS A 109 28.68 43.10 2.66
N ARG A 110 28.96 44.39 2.90
CA ARG A 110 27.95 45.37 3.27
C ARG A 110 26.94 45.55 2.14
N LYS A 111 25.66 45.58 2.47
CA LYS A 111 24.57 45.77 1.52
C LYS A 111 24.31 47.25 1.30
N THR A 112 24.05 47.67 0.06
CA THR A 112 23.85 49.08 -0.31
C THR A 112 22.44 49.60 -0.01
N GLY A 113 21.48 48.74 0.32
CA GLY A 113 20.07 49.09 0.45
C GLY A 113 19.35 49.33 -0.88
N VAL A 114 20.09 49.35 -2.00
CA VAL A 114 19.56 49.53 -3.36
C VAL A 114 19.56 48.18 -4.08
N ARG A 115 18.44 47.84 -4.72
CA ARG A 115 18.28 46.61 -5.51
C ARG A 115 18.41 46.90 -6.99
N ASP A 116 19.64 46.98 -7.46
CA ASP A 116 20.01 47.30 -8.85
C ASP A 116 20.93 46.24 -9.48
N GLN A 117 21.40 45.25 -8.71
CA GLN A 117 22.35 44.27 -9.20
C GLN A 117 21.65 43.22 -10.10
N PRO A 118 22.02 43.11 -11.40
CA PRO A 118 21.43 42.13 -12.29
C PRO A 118 21.88 40.71 -11.93
N THR A 119 20.94 39.77 -12.01
CA THR A 119 21.20 38.33 -11.85
C THR A 119 21.22 37.61 -13.20
N GLU A 120 21.71 36.38 -13.25
CA GLU A 120 21.56 35.54 -14.46
C GLU A 120 20.07 35.40 -14.86
N ALA A 121 19.19 35.26 -13.86
CA ALA A 121 17.75 35.20 -14.08
C ALA A 121 17.20 36.48 -14.73
N THR A 122 17.59 37.64 -14.21
CA THR A 122 17.16 38.95 -14.75
C THR A 122 17.69 39.16 -16.16
N ARG A 123 18.95 38.78 -16.44
CA ARG A 123 19.53 38.86 -17.78
C ARG A 123 18.82 37.95 -18.78
N THR A 124 18.52 36.72 -18.38
CA THR A 124 17.81 35.76 -19.23
C THR A 124 16.42 36.29 -19.60
N LEU A 125 15.69 36.81 -18.62
CA LEU A 125 14.35 37.36 -18.82
C LEU A 125 14.40 38.57 -19.77
N ILE A 126 15.35 39.49 -19.59
CA ILE A 126 15.56 40.63 -20.51
C ILE A 126 15.89 40.14 -21.92
N THR A 127 16.72 39.11 -22.06
CA THR A 127 17.11 38.60 -23.39
C THR A 127 15.91 38.02 -24.15
N ILE A 128 14.97 37.36 -23.45
CA ILE A 128 13.72 36.88 -24.08
C ILE A 128 12.77 38.05 -24.36
N GLU A 129 12.71 39.05 -23.49
CA GLU A 129 11.91 40.26 -23.68
C GLU A 129 12.34 41.04 -24.94
N GLU A 130 13.65 41.12 -25.19
CA GLU A 130 14.26 41.79 -26.34
C GLU A 130 14.35 40.92 -27.60
N SER A 131 14.00 39.63 -27.50
CA SER A 131 14.05 38.69 -28.62
C SER A 131 13.15 39.12 -29.79
N THR A 132 13.58 38.82 -31.02
CA THR A 132 12.83 39.17 -32.24
C THR A 132 12.19 37.97 -32.93
N ALA A 133 12.59 36.73 -32.59
CA ALA A 133 11.99 35.53 -33.16
C ALA A 133 10.49 35.44 -32.86
N GLN A 134 9.72 34.97 -33.85
CA GLN A 134 8.26 34.96 -33.78
C GLN A 134 7.76 34.00 -32.71
N ARG A 135 8.44 32.85 -32.55
CA ARG A 135 8.09 31.82 -31.56
C ARG A 135 8.08 32.29 -30.09
N PHE A 136 8.76 33.39 -29.76
CA PHE A 136 8.80 33.95 -28.40
C PHE A 136 7.77 35.05 -28.17
N ARG A 137 6.90 35.36 -29.14
CA ARG A 137 5.89 36.41 -29.03
C ARG A 137 5.01 36.26 -27.78
N ALA A 138 4.42 35.09 -27.57
CA ALA A 138 3.59 34.82 -26.40
C ALA A 138 4.37 34.97 -25.08
N TYR A 139 5.66 34.66 -25.10
CA TYR A 139 6.56 34.85 -23.96
C TYR A 139 6.79 36.33 -23.64
N ARG A 140 7.01 37.17 -24.66
CA ARG A 140 7.13 38.62 -24.48
C ARG A 140 5.84 39.23 -23.92
N GLU A 141 4.68 38.80 -24.42
CA GLU A 141 3.37 39.23 -23.91
C GLU A 141 3.17 38.84 -22.43
N ALA A 142 3.57 37.62 -22.04
CA ALA A 142 3.51 37.16 -20.66
C ALA A 142 4.46 37.93 -19.72
N ILE A 143 5.70 38.18 -20.16
CA ILE A 143 6.67 39.00 -19.40
C ILE A 143 6.14 40.42 -19.20
N ALA A 144 5.59 41.04 -20.25
CA ALA A 144 5.03 42.38 -20.17
C ALA A 144 3.85 42.45 -19.18
N SER A 145 2.93 41.48 -19.23
CA SER A 145 1.81 41.38 -18.27
C SER A 145 2.32 41.18 -16.84
N ALA A 146 3.32 40.32 -16.63
CA ALA A 146 3.92 40.10 -15.32
C ALA A 146 4.62 41.36 -14.78
N ARG A 147 5.36 42.10 -15.61
CA ARG A 147 5.97 43.38 -15.23
C ARG A 147 4.92 44.42 -14.86
N ALA A 148 3.83 44.52 -15.61
CA ALA A 148 2.73 45.43 -15.30
C ALA A 148 2.10 45.10 -13.93
N ALA A 149 1.90 43.82 -13.63
CA ALA A 149 1.42 43.38 -12.32
C ALA A 149 2.42 43.70 -11.19
N VAL A 150 3.71 43.44 -11.39
CA VAL A 150 4.79 43.75 -10.43
C VAL A 150 4.84 45.25 -10.14
N ALA A 151 4.75 46.09 -11.17
CA ALA A 151 4.74 47.55 -11.05
C ALA A 151 3.49 48.06 -10.32
N ARG A 152 2.31 47.51 -10.64
CA ARG A 152 1.05 47.87 -9.98
C ARG A 152 1.08 47.64 -8.47
N PHE A 153 1.71 46.56 -8.02
CA PHE A 153 1.86 46.25 -6.60
C PHE A 153 3.10 46.90 -5.96
N GLY A 154 3.89 47.68 -6.71
CA GLY A 154 5.09 48.34 -6.20
C GLY A 154 6.17 47.39 -5.69
N LEU A 155 6.25 46.18 -6.25
CA LEU A 155 7.11 45.11 -5.72
C LEU A 155 8.57 45.28 -6.17
N THR A 156 9.47 45.51 -5.21
CA THR A 156 10.93 45.51 -5.43
C THR A 156 11.61 44.20 -5.05
N LYS A 157 10.85 43.30 -4.40
CA LYS A 157 11.22 41.93 -4.08
C LYS A 157 10.00 41.03 -4.27
N ALA A 158 10.23 39.72 -4.37
CA ALA A 158 9.14 38.75 -4.40
C ALA A 158 8.21 38.96 -3.19
N PRO A 159 6.88 38.90 -3.41
CA PRO A 159 5.92 39.18 -2.36
C PRO A 159 5.98 38.07 -1.30
N GLU A 160 5.90 38.46 -0.03
CA GLU A 160 5.87 37.56 1.12
C GLU A 160 4.47 37.59 1.76
N ASN A 161 4.03 36.47 2.34
CA ASN A 161 2.67 36.37 2.90
C ASN A 161 2.47 37.05 4.26
N LYS A 162 3.54 37.52 4.91
CA LYS A 162 3.47 38.19 6.21
C LYS A 162 3.97 39.63 6.10
N PRO A 163 3.29 40.63 6.67
CA PRO A 163 2.06 40.55 7.49
C PRO A 163 0.72 40.67 6.73
N GLU A 164 0.70 41.07 5.46
CA GLU A 164 -0.52 41.55 4.77
C GLU A 164 -1.08 40.62 3.66
N ARG A 165 -0.67 39.35 3.57
CA ARG A 165 -1.09 38.41 2.50
C ARG A 165 -0.95 38.98 1.07
N ILE A 166 0.05 39.84 0.87
CA ILE A 166 0.28 40.55 -0.40
C ILE A 166 0.53 39.55 -1.54
N LYS A 167 1.22 38.44 -1.29
CA LYS A 167 1.48 37.41 -2.32
C LYS A 167 0.20 36.75 -2.80
N ASP A 168 -0.76 36.46 -1.93
CA ASP A 168 -2.05 35.88 -2.32
C ASP A 168 -2.86 36.86 -3.21
N ALA A 169 -2.90 38.14 -2.83
CA ALA A 169 -3.56 39.19 -3.61
C ALA A 169 -2.88 39.41 -4.97
N PHE A 170 -1.54 39.37 -4.99
CA PHE A 170 -0.74 39.49 -6.21
C PHE A 170 -1.01 38.33 -7.17
N ILE A 171 -0.97 37.08 -6.69
CA ILE A 171 -1.22 35.89 -7.53
C ILE A 171 -2.63 35.94 -8.13
N LYS A 172 -3.65 36.30 -7.33
CA LYS A 172 -5.03 36.48 -7.83
C LYS A 172 -5.11 37.55 -8.91
N HIS A 173 -4.47 38.70 -8.70
CA HIS A 173 -4.47 39.77 -9.69
C HIS A 173 -3.76 39.34 -10.98
N PHE A 174 -2.56 38.78 -10.86
CA PHE A 174 -1.78 38.34 -12.01
C PHE A 174 -2.54 37.29 -12.82
N ARG A 175 -3.16 36.29 -12.17
CA ARG A 175 -4.00 35.30 -12.85
C ARG A 175 -5.15 35.93 -13.65
N ASN A 176 -5.72 37.05 -13.20
CA ASN A 176 -6.82 37.73 -13.91
C ASN A 176 -6.36 38.56 -15.12
N VAL A 177 -5.08 38.95 -15.18
CA VAL A 177 -4.52 39.80 -16.27
C VAL A 177 -3.52 39.05 -17.14
N ALA A 178 -3.17 37.81 -16.76
CA ALA A 178 -2.24 36.97 -17.50
C ALA A 178 -2.86 36.57 -18.85
N PRO A 179 -2.05 36.51 -19.93
CA PRO A 179 -2.50 35.96 -21.20
C PRO A 179 -2.94 34.49 -21.05
N ASP A 180 -3.90 34.03 -21.87
CA ASP A 180 -4.43 32.66 -21.82
C ASP A 180 -3.33 31.58 -21.88
N ALA A 181 -2.31 31.79 -22.71
CA ALA A 181 -1.17 30.89 -22.82
C ALA A 181 -0.39 30.72 -21.50
N THR A 182 -0.40 31.73 -20.63
CA THR A 182 0.27 31.72 -19.32
C THR A 182 -0.59 31.04 -18.25
N LEU A 183 -1.93 31.01 -18.41
CA LEU A 183 -2.84 30.40 -17.45
C LEU A 183 -2.55 28.89 -17.29
N LYS A 184 -2.16 28.20 -18.36
CA LYS A 184 -1.74 26.78 -18.32
C LYS A 184 -0.66 26.54 -17.25
N TRP A 185 0.32 27.45 -17.14
CA TRP A 185 1.39 27.35 -16.14
C TRP A 185 0.93 27.70 -14.73
N ILE A 186 0.11 28.74 -14.58
CA ILE A 186 -0.42 29.15 -13.27
C ILE A 186 -1.25 28.00 -12.68
N ASP A 187 -2.17 27.44 -13.46
CA ASP A 187 -3.09 26.39 -13.00
C ASP A 187 -2.36 25.04 -12.76
N ALA A 188 -1.20 24.81 -13.36
CA ALA A 188 -0.33 23.67 -13.05
C ALA A 188 0.53 23.88 -11.79
N SER A 189 0.99 25.11 -11.54
CA SER A 189 1.96 25.39 -10.48
C SER A 189 1.33 25.74 -9.13
N LEU A 190 0.08 26.20 -9.10
CA LEU A 190 -0.63 26.54 -7.87
C LEU A 190 -2.15 26.42 -8.01
N VAL A 191 -2.83 26.23 -6.88
CA VAL A 191 -4.29 26.20 -6.76
C VAL A 191 -4.73 27.27 -5.77
N LEU A 192 -5.80 27.99 -6.09
CA LEU A 192 -6.41 28.95 -5.16
C LEU A 192 -7.56 28.29 -4.42
N ALA A 193 -7.31 27.80 -3.19
CA ALA A 193 -8.32 27.19 -2.32
C ALA A 193 -8.66 28.16 -1.17
N ASP A 194 -9.94 28.46 -0.95
CA ASP A 194 -10.42 29.43 0.05
C ASP A 194 -9.69 30.79 0.05
N GLY A 195 -9.16 31.16 -1.11
CA GLY A 195 -8.41 32.40 -1.31
C GLY A 195 -6.93 32.35 -0.92
N GLU A 196 -6.38 31.19 -0.55
CA GLU A 196 -4.95 30.95 -0.29
C GLU A 196 -4.33 30.08 -1.41
N PRO A 197 -3.09 30.36 -1.83
CA PRO A 197 -2.38 29.55 -2.81
C PRO A 197 -1.83 28.28 -2.16
N GLU A 198 -2.28 27.13 -2.65
CA GLU A 198 -1.79 25.80 -2.35
C GLU A 198 -0.93 25.30 -3.52
N TYR A 199 0.07 24.45 -3.24
CA TYR A 199 1.07 24.05 -4.24
C TYR A 199 1.08 22.54 -4.42
N PRO A 200 0.67 22.02 -5.59
CA PRO A 200 0.78 20.61 -5.89
C PRO A 200 2.24 20.14 -5.92
N PRO A 201 2.55 18.89 -5.52
CA PRO A 201 3.93 18.45 -5.31
C PRO A 201 4.77 18.41 -6.58
N LEU A 202 4.14 18.19 -7.75
CA LEU A 202 4.83 18.00 -9.02
C LEU A 202 5.71 19.19 -9.41
N LEU A 203 5.24 20.43 -9.24
CA LEU A 203 5.96 21.65 -9.60
C LEU A 203 6.49 22.41 -8.37
N GLY A 204 6.70 21.69 -7.27
CA GLY A 204 7.28 22.20 -6.03
C GLY A 204 6.40 23.28 -5.39
N THR A 205 7.01 24.37 -4.91
CA THR A 205 6.28 25.46 -4.25
C THR A 205 6.02 26.62 -5.22
N GLY A 206 5.12 26.41 -6.17
CA GLY A 206 4.73 27.45 -7.15
C GLY A 206 5.80 27.68 -8.22
N GLY A 207 6.38 26.59 -8.75
CA GLY A 207 7.42 26.66 -9.76
C GLY A 207 8.86 26.66 -9.22
N ASN A 208 9.05 26.27 -7.96
CA ASN A 208 10.36 26.24 -7.30
C ASN A 208 10.61 24.90 -6.60
N ASP A 209 11.86 24.43 -6.66
CA ASP A 209 12.36 23.35 -5.82
C ASP A 209 13.61 23.80 -5.03
N GLY A 210 13.41 24.08 -3.74
CA GLY A 210 14.45 24.71 -2.92
C GLY A 210 14.83 26.09 -3.47
N ASN A 211 16.09 26.23 -3.91
CA ASN A 211 16.60 27.46 -4.54
C ASN A 211 16.50 27.43 -6.09
N LEU A 212 16.09 26.31 -6.68
CA LEU A 212 15.97 26.15 -8.12
C LEU A 212 14.61 26.71 -8.59
N ASP A 213 14.62 27.75 -9.42
CA ASP A 213 13.42 28.30 -10.06
C ASP A 213 13.21 27.67 -11.43
N PHE A 214 12.09 26.98 -11.62
CA PHE A 214 11.81 26.24 -12.84
C PHE A 214 11.60 27.15 -14.04
N THR A 215 10.96 28.31 -13.86
CA THR A 215 10.63 29.21 -14.97
C THR A 215 11.89 29.84 -15.56
N THR A 216 12.82 30.26 -14.70
CA THR A 216 14.11 30.80 -15.14
C THR A 216 14.99 29.74 -15.78
N ASN A 217 15.06 28.54 -15.19
CA ASN A 217 15.84 27.46 -15.78
C ASN A 217 15.28 27.04 -17.15
N PHE A 218 13.95 27.07 -17.33
CA PHE A 218 13.31 26.82 -18.61
C PHE A 218 13.77 27.83 -19.66
N MET A 219 13.65 29.13 -19.36
CA MET A 219 14.11 30.23 -20.23
C MET A 219 15.58 30.10 -20.62
N GLN A 220 16.45 29.76 -19.66
CA GLN A 220 17.88 29.57 -19.93
C GLN A 220 18.15 28.35 -20.82
N ASN A 221 17.40 27.24 -20.65
CA ASN A 221 17.54 26.07 -21.51
C ASN A 221 17.01 26.36 -22.92
N LEU A 222 15.94 27.14 -23.07
CA LEU A 222 15.46 27.59 -24.38
C LEU A 222 16.53 28.34 -25.15
N ALA A 223 17.22 29.30 -24.51
CA ALA A 223 18.31 30.05 -25.12
C ALA A 223 19.51 29.18 -25.55
N LYS A 224 19.66 27.97 -24.98
CA LYS A 224 20.73 27.02 -25.33
C LYS A 224 20.41 26.16 -26.55
N VAL A 225 19.14 25.99 -26.90
CA VAL A 225 18.72 25.14 -28.03
C VAL A 225 18.06 25.92 -29.16
N LEU A 226 17.53 27.11 -28.87
CA LEU A 226 16.87 27.99 -29.84
C LEU A 226 17.66 29.29 -30.01
N VAL A 227 17.60 29.85 -31.22
CA VAL A 227 18.08 31.20 -31.50
C VAL A 227 17.00 32.21 -31.09
N LEU A 228 17.37 33.28 -30.40
CA LEU A 228 16.40 34.27 -29.90
C LEU A 228 16.05 35.34 -30.95
N ASP A 229 16.93 35.57 -31.92
CA ASP A 229 16.77 36.61 -32.95
C ASP A 229 16.29 36.08 -34.31
N SER A 230 16.08 34.77 -34.42
CA SER A 230 15.50 34.14 -35.61
C SER A 230 14.83 32.83 -35.23
N ASP A 231 13.90 32.33 -36.05
CA ASP A 231 13.21 31.07 -35.80
C ASP A 231 14.08 29.82 -36.12
N GLY A 232 15.38 29.88 -35.84
CA GLY A 232 16.33 28.78 -35.98
C GLY A 232 16.70 28.10 -34.65
N ALA A 233 17.46 27.01 -34.75
CA ALA A 233 18.00 26.27 -33.61
C ALA A 233 19.52 26.46 -33.49
N GLN A 234 20.05 26.25 -32.29
CA GLN A 234 21.50 26.27 -32.03
C GLN A 234 22.18 25.04 -32.67
N PRO A 235 23.49 25.09 -32.99
CA PRO A 235 24.19 24.02 -33.73
C PRO A 235 24.05 22.62 -33.10
N GLU A 236 24.17 22.51 -31.78
CA GLU A 236 24.08 21.23 -31.06
C GLU A 236 22.64 20.77 -30.81
N ALA A 237 21.64 21.64 -31.03
CA ALA A 237 20.25 21.40 -30.65
C ALA A 237 19.65 20.15 -31.30
N ALA A 238 19.98 19.88 -32.57
CA ALA A 238 19.50 18.69 -33.28
C ALA A 238 20.03 17.39 -32.67
N SER A 239 21.31 17.36 -32.29
CA SER A 239 21.93 16.18 -31.65
C SER A 239 21.33 15.92 -30.27
N LEU A 240 21.10 16.99 -29.50
CA LEU A 240 20.47 16.96 -28.19
C LEU A 240 19.00 16.51 -28.29
N LEU A 241 18.28 16.96 -29.32
CA LEU A 241 16.89 16.55 -29.53
C LEU A 241 16.79 15.06 -29.88
N LYS A 242 17.65 14.56 -30.76
CA LYS A 242 17.72 13.13 -31.07
C LYS A 242 18.07 12.30 -29.84
N ALA A 243 18.95 12.79 -28.97
CA ALA A 243 19.22 12.15 -27.69
C ALA A 243 17.98 12.12 -26.78
N ALA A 244 17.25 13.24 -26.67
CA ALA A 244 16.06 13.35 -25.84
C ALA A 244 14.90 12.47 -26.33
N LEU A 245 14.64 12.40 -27.65
CA LEU A 245 13.50 11.66 -28.20
C LEU A 245 13.83 10.20 -28.50
N MET A 246 14.98 9.96 -29.14
CA MET A 246 15.37 8.64 -29.66
C MET A 246 16.35 7.89 -28.76
N GLY A 247 16.77 8.48 -27.64
CA GLY A 247 17.68 7.83 -26.70
C GLY A 247 19.09 7.63 -27.25
N LEU A 248 19.51 8.44 -28.23
CA LEU A 248 20.86 8.37 -28.80
C LEU A 248 21.90 8.97 -27.83
N PRO A 249 23.13 8.43 -27.79
CA PRO A 249 24.19 8.99 -26.96
C PRO A 249 24.61 10.38 -27.45
N VAL A 250 24.93 11.27 -26.51
CA VAL A 250 25.38 12.65 -26.82
C VAL A 250 26.47 13.09 -25.85
N ALA A 251 27.47 13.82 -26.36
CA ALA A 251 28.58 14.34 -25.55
C ALA A 251 28.27 15.70 -24.90
N ALA A 252 27.33 16.46 -25.47
CA ALA A 252 27.05 17.85 -25.14
C ALA A 252 26.03 18.03 -23.98
N LEU A 253 26.16 17.27 -22.90
CA LEU A 253 25.31 17.48 -21.72
C LEU A 253 25.77 18.68 -20.88
N ASP A 254 24.81 19.45 -20.38
CA ASP A 254 25.07 20.69 -19.66
C ASP A 254 25.12 20.48 -18.15
N ASN A 255 25.98 21.24 -17.46
CA ASN A 255 26.16 21.13 -16.00
C ASN A 255 25.08 21.89 -15.24
N ARG A 256 23.91 21.28 -15.07
CA ARG A 256 22.74 21.87 -14.38
C ARG A 256 21.91 20.83 -13.65
N ALA A 257 21.16 21.29 -12.66
CA ALA A 257 20.24 20.45 -11.91
C ALA A 257 18.89 20.33 -12.63
N ILE A 258 18.38 19.10 -12.74
CA ILE A 258 17.03 18.82 -13.24
C ILE A 258 15.94 19.02 -12.16
N GLY A 259 16.32 19.44 -10.95
CA GLY A 259 15.44 19.46 -9.79
C GLY A 259 15.04 18.05 -9.34
N GLN A 260 13.81 17.92 -8.86
CA GLN A 260 13.30 16.67 -8.29
C GLN A 260 13.03 15.53 -9.28
N PHE A 261 13.09 15.75 -10.59
CA PHE A 261 12.44 14.85 -11.57
C PHE A 261 13.30 13.71 -12.13
N ALA A 262 14.62 13.72 -11.94
CA ALA A 262 15.49 12.61 -12.32
C ALA A 262 16.60 12.39 -11.28
N PRO A 263 16.32 11.55 -10.26
CA PRO A 263 17.27 11.25 -9.18
C PRO A 263 18.66 10.81 -9.66
N GLY A 264 18.73 9.99 -10.72
CA GLY A 264 19.99 9.51 -11.29
C GLY A 264 20.87 10.59 -11.91
N ASN A 265 20.30 11.74 -12.30
CA ASN A 265 21.02 12.85 -12.93
C ASN A 265 21.27 14.02 -11.97
N ALA A 266 20.92 13.89 -10.68
CA ALA A 266 21.02 14.94 -9.68
C ALA A 266 22.45 15.20 -9.16
N GLY A 267 23.45 14.52 -9.71
CA GLY A 267 24.86 14.59 -9.31
C GLY A 267 25.13 14.03 -7.91
N GLY A 268 26.41 13.90 -7.57
CA GLY A 268 26.88 13.39 -6.28
C GLY A 268 27.84 12.20 -6.42
N PRO A 269 27.97 11.38 -5.36
CA PRO A 269 28.90 10.26 -5.34
C PRO A 269 28.63 9.27 -6.48
N ASN A 270 29.70 8.83 -7.16
CA ASN A 270 29.65 7.91 -8.31
C ASN A 270 28.84 8.40 -9.53
N ALA A 271 28.55 9.71 -9.64
CA ALA A 271 27.87 10.29 -10.81
C ALA A 271 28.82 10.50 -12.02
N SER A 272 30.12 10.21 -11.87
CA SER A 272 31.10 10.23 -12.96
C SER A 272 32.10 9.08 -12.79
N SER A 273 33.08 8.96 -13.70
CA SER A 273 34.19 8.01 -13.55
C SER A 273 35.09 8.29 -12.33
N GLY A 274 34.87 9.39 -11.60
CA GLY A 274 35.47 9.68 -10.30
C GLY A 274 34.51 9.45 -9.12
N PHE A 275 34.99 9.67 -7.89
CA PHE A 275 34.19 9.48 -6.67
C PHE A 275 33.00 10.44 -6.53
N GLU A 276 32.99 11.55 -7.27
CA GLU A 276 31.91 12.54 -7.30
C GLU A 276 31.72 13.07 -8.73
N GLY A 277 30.50 13.46 -9.09
CA GLY A 277 30.19 14.04 -10.40
C GLY A 277 29.12 15.11 -10.32
N ASN A 278 29.24 16.13 -11.18
CA ASN A 278 28.25 17.19 -11.31
C ASN A 278 26.95 16.68 -11.94
N ALA A 279 25.82 17.34 -11.63
CA ALA A 279 24.56 17.09 -12.31
C ALA A 279 24.69 17.45 -13.81
N ARG A 280 24.32 16.53 -14.69
CA ARG A 280 24.35 16.75 -16.15
C ARG A 280 22.98 16.48 -16.75
N ILE A 281 22.49 17.43 -17.53
CA ILE A 281 21.15 17.35 -18.14
C ILE A 281 21.22 17.72 -19.62
N ASN A 282 20.31 17.12 -20.39
CA ASN A 282 20.03 17.58 -21.73
C ASN A 282 19.01 18.75 -21.65
N PRO A 283 19.29 19.92 -22.24
CA PRO A 283 18.36 21.05 -22.22
C PRO A 283 16.95 20.70 -22.73
N TRP A 284 16.84 19.85 -23.76
CA TRP A 284 15.55 19.40 -24.28
C TRP A 284 14.76 18.56 -23.28
N ASP A 285 15.43 17.74 -22.46
CA ASP A 285 14.74 16.98 -21.41
C ASP A 285 14.11 17.92 -20.39
N PHE A 286 14.80 19.00 -20.01
CA PHE A 286 14.28 19.99 -19.07
C PHE A 286 13.09 20.76 -19.64
N ILE A 287 13.21 21.20 -20.90
CA ILE A 287 12.15 21.91 -21.62
C ILE A 287 10.90 21.04 -21.73
N LEU A 288 11.04 19.87 -22.34
CA LEU A 288 9.91 18.98 -22.61
C LEU A 288 9.30 18.45 -21.31
N MET A 289 10.08 18.18 -20.27
CA MET A 289 9.53 17.80 -18.96
C MET A 289 8.58 18.86 -18.40
N LEU A 290 8.95 20.15 -18.43
CA LEU A 290 8.08 21.21 -17.91
C LEU A 290 6.85 21.42 -18.80
N GLU A 291 7.02 21.33 -20.12
CA GLU A 291 5.89 21.38 -21.05
C GLU A 291 4.86 20.27 -20.81
N GLY A 292 5.33 19.07 -20.44
CA GLY A 292 4.46 17.93 -20.11
C GLY A 292 3.82 18.05 -18.74
N GLY A 293 4.50 18.69 -17.78
CA GLY A 293 3.96 19.01 -16.46
C GLY A 293 2.70 19.86 -16.51
N LEU A 294 2.48 20.62 -17.58
CA LEU A 294 1.29 21.45 -17.77
C LEU A 294 -0.02 20.67 -17.90
N LEU A 295 0.03 19.38 -18.26
CA LEU A 295 -1.17 18.53 -18.29
C LEU A 295 -1.68 18.16 -16.88
N PHE A 296 -0.88 18.42 -15.84
CA PHE A 296 -1.25 18.20 -14.45
C PHE A 296 -1.83 19.47 -13.80
N ALA A 297 -2.41 20.36 -14.62
CA ALA A 297 -3.20 21.49 -14.14
C ALA A 297 -4.19 21.01 -13.07
N ALA A 298 -4.07 21.56 -11.87
CA ALA A 298 -4.86 21.12 -10.75
C ALA A 298 -6.28 21.69 -10.90
N THR A 299 -7.26 20.81 -11.10
CA THR A 299 -8.66 21.22 -11.14
C THR A 299 -9.07 21.66 -9.74
N ALA A 300 -9.40 22.95 -9.59
CA ALA A 300 -9.96 23.53 -8.37
C ALA A 300 -11.38 22.99 -8.14
N VAL A 301 -11.49 21.72 -7.77
CA VAL A 301 -12.78 21.14 -7.42
C VAL A 301 -13.13 21.63 -6.02
N ARG A 302 -14.15 22.48 -5.93
CA ARG A 302 -14.81 22.87 -4.67
C ARG A 302 -15.05 21.62 -3.82
N ARG A 303 -14.32 21.49 -2.71
CA ARG A 303 -14.43 20.39 -1.74
C ARG A 303 -15.16 20.90 -0.52
N LEU A 304 -16.39 20.44 -0.29
CA LEU A 304 -17.18 20.71 0.91
C LEU A 304 -16.93 19.70 2.05
N GLU A 305 -16.01 18.74 1.87
CA GLU A 305 -15.74 17.71 2.89
C GLU A 305 -14.23 17.57 3.19
N SER A 306 -13.86 18.06 4.38
CA SER A 306 -12.60 17.92 5.12
C SER A 306 -11.43 18.91 4.88
N LEU A 307 -10.96 19.46 6.00
CA LEU A 307 -10.02 20.58 6.22
C LEU A 307 -8.52 20.29 5.93
N SER A 308 -8.17 19.45 4.95
CA SER A 308 -6.73 19.14 4.69
C SER A 308 -6.35 19.02 3.21
N ALA A 309 -6.96 19.87 2.38
CA ALA A 309 -7.18 19.67 0.95
C ALA A 309 -6.01 20.01 -0.02
N ALA A 310 -4.94 20.67 0.44
CA ALA A 310 -3.87 21.20 -0.41
C ALA A 310 -3.08 20.19 -1.24
N VAL A 311 -2.65 19.10 -0.61
CA VAL A 311 -1.76 18.10 -1.21
C VAL A 311 -2.48 17.26 -2.28
N LEU A 312 -3.81 17.25 -2.27
CA LEU A 312 -4.66 16.35 -3.06
C LEU A 312 -5.23 17.01 -4.33
N SER A 313 -4.67 18.12 -4.79
CA SER A 313 -5.23 18.92 -5.89
C SER A 313 -4.68 18.57 -7.27
N ALA A 314 -3.48 17.98 -7.36
CA ALA A 314 -2.95 17.43 -8.61
C ALA A 314 -3.55 16.04 -8.94
N PRO A 315 -3.65 15.70 -10.24
CA PRO A 315 -4.11 14.38 -10.69
C PRO A 315 -3.29 13.25 -10.04
N PHE A 316 -3.99 12.22 -9.58
CA PHE A 316 -3.44 10.98 -9.01
C PHE A 316 -2.42 11.19 -7.88
N THR A 317 -2.59 12.26 -7.11
CA THR A 317 -1.70 12.61 -5.99
C THR A 317 -2.35 12.25 -4.66
N VAL A 318 -1.61 11.59 -3.78
CA VAL A 318 -2.02 11.18 -2.43
C VAL A 318 -0.93 11.47 -1.40
N ARG A 319 -1.24 11.34 -0.10
CA ARG A 319 -0.23 11.47 0.95
C ARG A 319 0.81 10.35 0.88
N SER A 320 2.04 10.67 1.27
CA SER A 320 3.14 9.70 1.32
C SER A 320 2.93 8.63 2.38
N ARG A 321 3.23 7.40 1.98
CA ARG A 321 3.42 6.17 2.76
C ARG A 321 4.42 5.28 2.03
N LEU A 322 5.63 5.78 1.80
CA LEU A 322 6.68 5.07 1.06
C LEU A 322 7.45 4.10 1.95
N SER A 323 7.42 4.31 3.28
CA SER A 323 8.05 3.43 4.26
C SER A 323 7.45 2.02 4.30
N THR A 324 6.23 1.84 3.80
CA THR A 324 5.49 0.57 3.82
C THR A 324 6.03 -0.47 2.82
N GLU A 325 6.92 -0.08 1.91
CA GLU A 325 7.52 -0.98 0.90
C GLU A 325 9.05 -1.02 0.96
N GLY A 326 9.66 -0.41 1.97
CA GLY A 326 11.12 -0.35 2.10
C GLY A 326 11.80 0.62 1.12
N ALA A 327 11.03 1.46 0.42
CA ALA A 327 11.53 2.50 -0.48
C ALA A 327 11.91 3.80 0.25
N GLY A 328 11.67 3.91 1.56
CA GLY A 328 12.06 5.04 2.40
C GLY A 328 12.01 4.68 3.90
N ALA A 329 12.64 5.49 4.75
CA ALA A 329 12.50 5.36 6.20
C ALA A 329 11.17 6.00 6.68
N GLU A 330 10.67 5.56 7.83
CA GLU A 330 9.43 6.12 8.41
C GLU A 330 9.54 7.63 8.72
N SER A 331 10.75 8.11 9.01
CA SER A 331 11.05 9.55 9.15
C SER A 331 10.78 10.33 7.86
N ASP A 332 10.97 9.69 6.71
CA ASP A 332 10.94 10.36 5.41
C ASP A 332 9.50 10.64 4.95
N ASP A 333 8.52 9.89 5.47
CA ASP A 333 7.10 10.09 5.17
C ASP A 333 6.53 11.37 5.82
N GLY A 334 7.08 11.81 6.95
CA GLY A 334 6.68 13.06 7.62
C GLY A 334 7.13 14.30 6.87
N ASP A 335 8.28 14.23 6.21
CA ASP A 335 8.89 15.33 5.46
C ASP A 335 8.57 15.28 3.95
N ALA A 336 8.02 14.17 3.43
CA ALA A 336 7.68 13.98 2.03
C ALA A 336 6.57 14.94 1.55
N ARG A 337 6.68 15.41 0.29
CA ARG A 337 5.66 16.27 -0.36
C ARG A 337 4.40 15.51 -0.80
N GLY A 338 4.40 14.18 -0.68
CA GLY A 338 3.34 13.29 -1.13
C GLY A 338 3.83 12.24 -2.13
N GLU A 339 2.88 11.56 -2.75
CA GLU A 339 3.10 10.57 -3.80
C GLU A 339 2.26 10.90 -5.03
N ILE A 340 2.80 10.65 -6.22
CA ILE A 340 2.08 10.75 -7.48
C ILE A 340 2.09 9.41 -8.21
N TRP A 341 0.94 9.05 -8.79
CA TRP A 341 0.74 7.80 -9.50
C TRP A 341 0.51 8.07 -10.99
N MET A 342 1.50 7.74 -11.82
CA MET A 342 1.50 8.04 -13.24
C MET A 342 0.86 6.89 -14.04
N PRO A 343 -0.29 7.11 -14.73
CA PRO A 343 -0.97 6.06 -15.47
C PRO A 343 -0.17 5.62 -16.71
N LEU A 344 -0.16 4.32 -16.97
CA LEU A 344 0.42 3.70 -18.16
C LEU A 344 -0.69 2.97 -18.90
N TRP A 345 -1.08 3.48 -20.05
CA TRP A 345 -2.12 2.94 -20.91
C TRP A 345 -1.52 2.25 -22.15
N SER A 346 -2.22 1.27 -22.71
CA SER A 346 -1.76 0.49 -23.87
C SER A 346 -2.34 0.93 -25.21
N ASP A 347 -3.52 1.54 -25.19
CA ASP A 347 -4.21 1.98 -26.40
C ASP A 347 -3.74 3.37 -26.84
N PHE A 348 -3.87 3.71 -28.11
CA PHE A 348 -3.48 5.04 -28.58
C PHE A 348 -4.50 6.08 -28.12
N LEU A 349 -4.10 6.95 -27.21
CA LEU A 349 -4.93 8.05 -26.70
C LEU A 349 -4.54 9.39 -27.32
N ALA A 350 -5.54 10.19 -27.68
CA ALA A 350 -5.38 11.57 -28.10
C ALA A 350 -5.12 12.49 -26.90
N ILE A 351 -4.69 13.73 -27.17
CA ILE A 351 -4.37 14.69 -26.12
C ILE A 351 -5.61 15.10 -25.30
N GLU A 352 -6.79 15.13 -25.93
CA GLU A 352 -8.07 15.44 -25.29
C GLU A 352 -8.45 14.34 -24.28
N GLU A 353 -8.24 13.07 -24.65
CA GLU A 353 -8.51 11.92 -23.78
C GLU A 353 -7.58 11.91 -22.57
N ILE A 354 -6.30 12.22 -22.77
CA ILE A 354 -5.31 12.35 -21.69
C ILE A 354 -5.66 13.53 -20.76
N THR A 355 -6.08 14.65 -21.34
CA THR A 355 -6.52 15.82 -20.56
C THR A 355 -7.77 15.50 -19.74
N ALA A 356 -8.73 14.77 -20.30
CA ALA A 356 -9.91 14.31 -19.58
C ALA A 356 -9.57 13.28 -18.48
N LEU A 357 -8.58 12.41 -18.73
CA LEU A 357 -8.08 11.45 -17.74
C LEU A 357 -7.45 12.16 -16.54
N PHE A 358 -6.56 13.13 -16.78
CA PHE A 358 -5.95 13.90 -15.70
C PHE A 358 -6.93 14.87 -15.04
N GLY A 359 -7.89 15.42 -15.78
CA GLY A 359 -8.94 16.29 -15.24
C GLY A 359 -9.84 15.58 -14.22
N GLU A 360 -10.15 14.30 -14.42
CA GLU A 360 -10.78 13.46 -13.39
C GLU A 360 -9.77 13.10 -12.30
N GLY A 361 -8.61 12.55 -12.70
CA GLY A 361 -7.39 12.44 -11.89
C GLY A 361 -7.53 11.83 -10.50
N ARG A 362 -8.53 10.98 -10.25
CA ARG A 362 -8.88 10.51 -8.89
C ARG A 362 -8.97 9.00 -8.83
N ALA A 363 -8.43 8.47 -7.74
CA ALA A 363 -8.74 7.12 -7.28
C ALA A 363 -9.69 7.22 -6.08
N ALA A 364 -10.74 6.39 -6.06
CA ALA A 364 -11.72 6.38 -5.00
C ALA A 364 -12.05 4.95 -4.53
N LEU A 365 -12.36 4.84 -3.24
CA LEU A 365 -12.90 3.65 -2.60
C LEU A 365 -14.39 3.89 -2.34
N GLY A 366 -15.23 3.44 -3.27
CA GLY A 366 -16.65 3.78 -3.25
C GLY A 366 -16.86 5.28 -3.43
N THR A 367 -17.52 5.92 -2.46
CA THR A 367 -17.75 7.38 -2.47
C THR A 367 -16.58 8.19 -1.89
N ARG A 368 -15.58 7.53 -1.29
CA ARG A 368 -14.48 8.19 -0.57
C ARG A 368 -13.23 8.30 -1.44
N PRO A 369 -12.60 9.48 -1.57
CA PRO A 369 -11.33 9.60 -2.28
C PRO A 369 -10.20 8.85 -1.54
N ALA A 370 -9.23 8.36 -2.31
CA ALA A 370 -8.02 7.76 -1.75
C ALA A 370 -7.20 8.81 -0.99
N ARG A 371 -6.76 8.48 0.22
CA ARG A 371 -6.04 9.41 1.10
C ARG A 371 -4.51 9.27 1.01
N ASP A 372 -4.06 8.06 0.74
CA ASP A 372 -2.66 7.65 0.74
C ASP A 372 -2.41 6.51 -0.27
N GLY A 373 -1.15 6.06 -0.38
CA GLY A 373 -0.75 5.01 -1.31
C GLY A 373 -1.49 3.68 -1.11
N LEU A 374 -1.84 3.29 0.13
CA LEU A 374 -2.60 2.06 0.38
C LEU A 374 -4.05 2.19 -0.11
N ASP A 375 -4.71 3.30 0.20
CA ASP A 375 -6.05 3.58 -0.35
C ASP A 375 -6.03 3.62 -1.88
N PHE A 376 -4.99 4.19 -2.50
CA PHE A 376 -4.84 4.23 -3.96
C PHE A 376 -4.68 2.83 -4.55
N ALA A 377 -3.81 2.00 -3.95
CA ALA A 377 -3.61 0.62 -4.39
C ALA A 377 -4.88 -0.23 -4.23
N ARG A 378 -5.65 -0.03 -3.16
CA ARG A 378 -6.98 -0.65 -2.99
C ARG A 378 -7.96 -0.21 -4.08
N ALA A 379 -7.98 1.07 -4.44
CA ALA A 379 -8.85 1.58 -5.49
C ALA A 379 -8.49 0.96 -6.86
N VAL A 380 -7.20 0.84 -7.15
CA VAL A 380 -6.69 0.12 -8.34
C VAL A 380 -7.12 -1.35 -8.34
N ALA A 381 -6.99 -2.04 -7.20
CA ALA A 381 -7.39 -3.44 -7.03
C ALA A 381 -8.90 -3.68 -7.19
N ARG A 382 -9.74 -2.64 -7.02
CA ARG A 382 -11.20 -2.70 -7.15
C ARG A 382 -11.75 -2.34 -8.53
N LEU A 383 -10.88 -2.10 -9.51
CA LEU A 383 -11.23 -1.52 -10.82
C LEU A 383 -11.71 -0.06 -10.75
N GLY A 384 -11.42 0.65 -9.65
CA GLY A 384 -11.76 2.07 -9.48
C GLY A 384 -10.96 3.04 -10.36
N VAL A 385 -10.39 2.57 -11.48
CA VAL A 385 -9.66 3.36 -12.48
C VAL A 385 -9.67 2.69 -13.88
N ASP A 386 -10.77 2.05 -14.27
CA ASP A 386 -10.88 1.45 -15.62
C ASP A 386 -11.20 2.51 -16.69
N ARG A 387 -10.15 2.92 -17.40
CA ARG A 387 -10.16 3.85 -18.55
C ARG A 387 -9.08 3.47 -19.58
N GLY A 388 -8.84 2.17 -19.77
CA GLY A 388 -7.72 1.69 -20.62
C GLY A 388 -6.33 1.84 -19.98
N ILE A 389 -6.26 2.12 -18.68
CA ILE A 389 -5.01 2.16 -17.91
C ILE A 389 -4.62 0.72 -17.55
N ARG A 390 -3.42 0.32 -17.93
CA ARG A 390 -2.86 -1.02 -17.66
C ARG A 390 -2.17 -1.09 -16.31
N SER A 391 -1.49 -0.02 -15.90
CA SER A 391 -0.73 0.04 -14.65
C SER A 391 -0.46 1.47 -14.24
N PHE A 392 -0.09 1.69 -12.98
CA PHE A 392 0.42 2.96 -12.49
C PHE A 392 1.90 2.84 -12.10
N GLN A 393 2.72 3.80 -12.51
CA GLN A 393 4.05 4.01 -11.98
C GLN A 393 3.98 4.95 -10.78
N ARG A 394 4.26 4.45 -9.59
CA ARG A 394 4.25 5.21 -8.34
C ARG A 394 5.58 5.93 -8.13
N PHE A 395 5.51 7.20 -7.78
CA PHE A 395 6.63 8.03 -7.37
C PHE A 395 6.39 8.63 -5.99
N GLY A 396 7.44 8.57 -5.18
CA GLY A 396 7.49 9.23 -3.89
C GLY A 396 8.39 10.45 -3.91
N PHE A 397 7.93 11.59 -3.38
CA PHE A 397 8.76 12.79 -3.26
C PHE A 397 9.50 12.80 -1.93
N LEU A 398 10.71 12.21 -1.92
CA LEU A 398 11.56 12.04 -0.74
C LEU A 398 12.53 13.22 -0.59
N MET A 399 12.77 13.65 0.65
CA MET A 399 13.68 14.75 0.98
C MET A 399 15.13 14.25 0.96
N ARG A 400 16.02 14.89 0.19
CA ARG A 400 17.45 14.50 0.06
C ARG A 400 18.34 15.20 1.09
N SER A 401 18.23 16.52 1.18
CA SER A 401 19.02 17.37 2.09
C SER A 401 18.43 18.77 2.11
N GLY A 402 17.95 19.22 3.28
CA GLY A 402 17.15 20.45 3.35
C GLY A 402 15.91 20.34 2.44
N LYS A 403 15.39 21.46 1.93
CA LYS A 403 14.11 21.49 1.17
C LYS A 403 14.18 20.98 -0.28
N ALA A 404 15.19 20.17 -0.63
CA ALA A 404 15.35 19.58 -1.95
C ALA A 404 14.75 18.17 -1.98
N PHE A 405 13.85 17.93 -2.94
CA PHE A 405 13.10 16.68 -3.06
C PHE A 405 13.56 15.88 -4.27
N LEU A 406 13.31 14.57 -4.24
CA LEU A 406 13.54 13.66 -5.36
C LEU A 406 12.30 12.80 -5.58
N ALA A 407 11.76 12.83 -6.79
CA ALA A 407 10.72 11.93 -7.26
C ALA A 407 11.33 10.54 -7.50
N THR A 408 11.33 9.74 -6.45
CA THR A 408 11.92 8.40 -6.44
C THR A 408 10.88 7.39 -6.93
N PRO A 409 11.14 6.63 -8.01
CA PRO A 409 10.26 5.54 -8.42
C PRO A 409 10.19 4.50 -7.30
N ALA A 410 8.97 4.17 -6.84
CA ALA A 410 8.78 3.23 -5.73
C ALA A 410 8.31 1.86 -6.22
N ALA A 411 7.21 1.83 -6.97
CA ALA A 411 6.59 0.58 -7.43
C ALA A 411 5.83 0.77 -8.73
N ARG A 412 5.60 -0.33 -9.45
CA ARG A 412 4.66 -0.39 -10.57
C ARG A 412 3.49 -1.29 -10.20
N VAL A 413 2.29 -0.73 -10.15
CA VAL A 413 1.08 -1.44 -9.72
C VAL A 413 0.21 -1.69 -10.94
N ALA A 414 -0.06 -2.96 -11.24
CA ALA A 414 -0.94 -3.33 -12.34
C ALA A 414 -2.41 -3.03 -11.98
N VAL A 415 -3.17 -2.48 -12.93
CA VAL A 415 -4.62 -2.30 -12.78
C VAL A 415 -5.28 -3.64 -13.08
N ARG A 416 -5.65 -4.38 -12.02
CA ARG A 416 -6.29 -5.69 -12.11
C ARG A 416 -7.27 -5.86 -10.96
N ARG A 417 -8.41 -6.49 -11.24
CA ARG A 417 -9.35 -6.85 -10.18
C ARG A 417 -8.73 -7.87 -9.24
N ASN A 418 -8.63 -7.53 -7.96
CA ASN A 418 -8.21 -8.42 -6.89
C ASN A 418 -9.29 -8.47 -5.80
N PRO A 419 -10.10 -9.54 -5.75
CA PRO A 419 -11.13 -9.71 -4.73
C PRO A 419 -10.61 -9.81 -3.30
N ASP A 420 -9.37 -10.28 -3.08
CA ASP A 420 -8.80 -10.41 -1.73
C ASP A 420 -8.54 -9.03 -1.09
N ALA A 421 -8.30 -8.00 -1.90
CA ALA A 421 -8.17 -6.62 -1.44
C ALA A 421 -9.49 -6.05 -0.86
N ASP A 422 -10.63 -6.68 -1.14
CA ASP A 422 -11.91 -6.25 -0.59
C ASP A 422 -12.03 -6.57 0.89
N LEU A 423 -11.36 -7.63 1.33
CA LEU A 423 -11.36 -8.09 2.71
C LEU A 423 -10.80 -7.03 3.68
N ILE A 424 -9.99 -6.10 3.17
CA ILE A 424 -9.47 -4.94 3.92
C ILE A 424 -10.61 -4.06 4.47
N ASP A 425 -11.81 -4.07 3.87
CA ASP A 425 -12.96 -3.33 4.38
C ASP A 425 -13.40 -3.79 5.77
N ASP A 426 -13.18 -5.07 6.12
CA ASP A 426 -13.45 -5.57 7.47
C ASP A 426 -12.60 -4.83 8.52
N LEU A 427 -11.39 -4.38 8.15
CA LEU A 427 -10.48 -3.65 9.03
C LEU A 427 -10.82 -2.16 9.19
N GLU A 428 -11.62 -1.61 8.29
CA GLU A 428 -12.10 -0.22 8.36
C GLU A 428 -13.30 -0.07 9.30
N GLN A 429 -13.92 -1.18 9.71
CA GLN A 429 -15.02 -1.17 10.66
C GLN A 429 -14.62 -0.40 11.93
N ARG A 430 -15.48 0.54 12.35
CA ARG A 430 -15.26 1.41 13.52
C ARG A 430 -13.92 2.19 13.46
N ASP A 431 -13.42 2.47 12.27
CA ASP A 431 -12.15 3.17 12.02
C ASP A 431 -10.96 2.48 12.74
N TRP A 432 -10.97 1.14 12.83
CA TRP A 432 -9.92 0.41 13.54
C TRP A 432 -8.55 0.58 12.87
N LEU A 433 -8.46 0.34 11.56
CA LEU A 433 -7.21 0.51 10.81
C LEU A 433 -6.68 1.95 10.89
N GLY A 434 -7.58 2.93 10.75
CA GLY A 434 -7.24 4.35 10.89
C GLY A 434 -6.74 4.72 12.29
N GLN A 435 -7.29 4.14 13.37
CA GLN A 435 -6.79 4.33 14.74
C GLN A 435 -5.39 3.75 14.93
N VAL A 436 -5.14 2.52 14.45
CA VAL A 436 -3.81 1.88 14.52
C VAL A 436 -2.77 2.74 13.82
N GLN A 437 -3.06 3.17 12.59
CA GLN A 437 -2.14 3.97 11.77
C GLN A 437 -1.88 5.36 12.38
N ARG A 438 -2.92 6.02 12.91
CA ARG A 438 -2.76 7.31 13.59
C ARG A 438 -1.91 7.18 14.85
N TYR A 439 -2.18 6.16 15.68
CA TYR A 439 -1.42 5.97 16.91
C TYR A 439 0.02 5.52 16.64
N ALA A 440 0.28 4.71 15.61
CA ALA A 440 1.63 4.32 15.22
C ALA A 440 2.54 5.54 14.95
N ARG A 441 1.98 6.59 14.32
CA ARG A 441 2.69 7.85 14.01
C ARG A 441 2.87 8.78 15.20
N ASP A 442 2.17 8.55 16.31
CA ASP A 442 2.35 9.33 17.52
C ASP A 442 3.71 8.99 18.17
N ASP A 443 4.44 9.99 18.64
CA ASP A 443 5.70 9.82 19.38
C ASP A 443 5.53 9.07 20.70
N LYS A 444 4.30 9.02 21.22
CA LYS A 444 3.94 8.24 22.41
C LYS A 444 3.76 6.75 22.12
N SER A 445 3.80 6.34 20.85
CA SER A 445 3.68 4.94 20.45
C SER A 445 4.90 4.14 20.84
N ARG A 446 4.70 2.89 21.27
CA ARG A 446 5.80 1.97 21.57
C ARG A 446 6.42 1.51 20.25
N GLY A 447 7.76 1.47 20.17
CA GLY A 447 8.47 1.04 18.95
C GLY A 447 8.02 -0.32 18.40
N ALA A 448 7.66 -1.28 19.27
CA ALA A 448 7.15 -2.58 18.86
C ALA A 448 5.77 -2.50 18.16
N LEU A 449 4.90 -1.56 18.58
CA LEU A 449 3.60 -1.34 17.95
C LEU A 449 3.77 -0.57 16.63
N ARG A 450 4.63 0.45 16.62
CA ARG A 450 4.98 1.19 15.40
C ARG A 450 5.50 0.24 14.32
N ALA A 451 6.48 -0.61 14.66
CA ALA A 451 7.00 -1.64 13.75
C ALA A 451 5.94 -2.66 13.30
N ALA A 452 5.01 -3.06 14.18
CA ALA A 452 3.93 -3.97 13.81
C ALA A 452 2.92 -3.32 12.86
N ALA A 453 2.59 -2.04 13.06
CA ALA A 453 1.73 -1.27 12.18
C ALA A 453 2.37 -1.06 10.80
N THR A 454 3.66 -0.73 10.72
CA THR A 454 4.39 -0.62 9.44
C THR A 454 4.36 -1.95 8.66
N ARG A 455 4.57 -3.08 9.36
CA ARG A 455 4.49 -4.41 8.73
C ARG A 455 3.07 -4.78 8.29
N LEU A 456 2.06 -4.39 9.06
CA LEU A 456 0.66 -4.54 8.66
C LEU A 456 0.39 -3.74 7.37
N ASP A 457 0.79 -2.46 7.31
CA ASP A 457 0.61 -1.63 6.12
C ASP A 457 1.32 -2.24 4.90
N ALA A 458 2.55 -2.74 5.06
CA ALA A 458 3.29 -3.46 4.02
C ALA A 458 2.55 -4.71 3.52
N ALA A 459 2.02 -5.52 4.46
CA ALA A 459 1.27 -6.73 4.13
C ALA A 459 -0.07 -6.41 3.44
N LEU A 460 -0.77 -5.36 3.88
CA LEU A 460 -2.00 -4.89 3.25
C LEU A 460 -1.73 -4.37 1.83
N PHE A 461 -0.65 -3.61 1.63
CA PHE A 461 -0.26 -3.15 0.30
C PHE A 461 0.10 -4.32 -0.62
N ALA A 462 0.88 -5.29 -0.13
CA ALA A 462 1.18 -6.52 -0.89
C ALA A 462 -0.10 -7.30 -1.25
N LEU A 463 -1.07 -7.37 -0.32
CA LEU A 463 -2.37 -8.01 -0.55
C LEU A 463 -3.17 -7.30 -1.66
N THR A 464 -3.00 -5.99 -1.88
CA THR A 464 -3.66 -5.32 -3.02
C THR A 464 -3.11 -5.79 -4.37
N GLN A 465 -1.85 -6.21 -4.42
CA GLN A 465 -1.16 -6.61 -5.65
C GLN A 465 -1.22 -8.12 -5.92
N ARG A 466 -1.37 -8.93 -4.89
CA ARG A 466 -1.33 -10.39 -4.94
C ARG A 466 -2.58 -10.99 -4.33
N ALA A 467 -3.21 -11.92 -5.04
CA ALA A 467 -4.33 -12.72 -4.55
C ALA A 467 -3.81 -14.11 -4.18
N ASP A 468 -3.19 -14.25 -3.01
CA ASP A 468 -2.67 -15.53 -2.54
C ASP A 468 -2.83 -15.72 -1.02
N CYS A 469 -2.88 -16.99 -0.61
CA CYS A 469 -3.06 -17.37 0.79
C CYS A 469 -1.93 -16.88 1.70
N VAL A 470 -0.70 -16.75 1.18
CA VAL A 470 0.46 -16.31 1.96
C VAL A 470 0.30 -14.85 2.36
N ALA A 471 -0.10 -13.98 1.44
CA ALA A 471 -0.36 -12.56 1.72
C ALA A 471 -1.45 -12.40 2.80
N LEU A 472 -2.54 -13.15 2.70
CA LEU A 472 -3.61 -13.15 3.70
C LEU A 472 -3.14 -13.64 5.07
N GLN A 473 -2.37 -14.74 5.11
CA GLN A 473 -1.79 -15.24 6.35
C GLN A 473 -0.87 -14.21 7.02
N GLN A 474 -0.07 -13.46 6.24
CA GLN A 474 0.78 -12.40 6.81
C GLN A 474 -0.05 -11.29 7.46
N VAL A 475 -1.14 -10.86 6.81
CA VAL A 475 -2.06 -9.89 7.41
C VAL A 475 -2.64 -10.43 8.70
N LEU A 476 -3.21 -11.65 8.70
CA LEU A 476 -3.78 -12.27 9.90
C LEU A 476 -2.77 -12.34 11.07
N ARG A 477 -1.53 -12.75 10.79
CA ARG A 477 -0.45 -12.79 11.80
C ARG A 477 -0.15 -11.41 12.37
N HIS A 478 -0.12 -10.37 11.53
CA HIS A 478 0.11 -9.00 11.98
C HIS A 478 -1.06 -8.44 12.79
N LEU A 479 -2.31 -8.77 12.43
CA LEU A 479 -3.48 -8.42 13.24
C LEU A 479 -3.38 -9.03 14.65
N GLY A 480 -3.08 -10.32 14.74
CA GLY A 480 -2.90 -11.01 16.02
C GLY A 480 -1.76 -10.40 16.85
N ARG A 481 -0.65 -10.04 16.18
CA ARG A 481 0.48 -9.37 16.84
C ARG A 481 0.10 -7.99 17.39
N ILE A 482 -0.65 -7.19 16.64
CA ILE A 482 -1.12 -5.87 17.08
C ILE A 482 -2.05 -6.01 18.28
N GLU A 483 -3.00 -6.95 18.24
CA GLU A 483 -3.89 -7.19 19.37
C GLU A 483 -3.11 -7.61 20.64
N ALA A 484 -2.16 -8.54 20.50
CA ALA A 484 -1.31 -8.97 21.62
C ALA A 484 -0.49 -7.79 22.20
N LEU A 485 0.00 -6.87 21.36
CA LEU A 485 0.70 -5.68 21.85
C LEU A 485 -0.24 -4.74 22.62
N CYS A 486 -1.46 -4.53 22.11
CA CYS A 486 -2.50 -3.75 22.79
C CYS A 486 -2.91 -4.38 24.12
N ALA A 487 -2.97 -5.71 24.20
CA ALA A 487 -3.29 -6.47 25.40
C ALA A 487 -2.32 -6.19 26.57
N THR A 488 -1.07 -5.84 26.28
CA THR A 488 -0.06 -5.55 27.31
C THR A 488 -0.07 -4.13 27.86
N SER A 489 -0.84 -3.20 27.28
CA SER A 489 -0.75 -1.77 27.66
C SER A 489 -2.12 -1.08 27.68
N PRO A 490 -2.60 -0.64 28.86
CA PRO A 490 -3.81 0.16 28.98
C PRO A 490 -3.76 1.45 28.14
N LYS A 491 -2.62 2.16 28.12
CA LYS A 491 -2.43 3.38 27.32
C LYS A 491 -2.62 3.13 25.82
N THR A 492 -2.15 1.99 25.32
CA THR A 492 -2.35 1.61 23.91
C THR A 492 -3.83 1.33 23.63
N ARG A 493 -4.56 0.71 24.57
CA ARG A 493 -6.01 0.49 24.45
C ARG A 493 -6.83 1.78 24.53
N GLU A 494 -6.37 2.78 25.27
CA GLU A 494 -7.00 4.11 25.29
C GLU A 494 -6.89 4.82 23.93
N ALA A 495 -5.76 4.62 23.24
CA ALA A 495 -5.53 5.18 21.90
C ALA A 495 -6.21 4.37 20.78
N ILE A 496 -6.17 3.04 20.86
CA ILE A 496 -6.84 2.11 19.95
C ILE A 496 -8.05 1.53 20.70
N ARG A 497 -9.15 2.29 20.71
CA ARG A 497 -10.29 2.06 21.61
C ARG A 497 -11.06 0.77 21.34
N GLN A 498 -10.91 0.23 20.14
CA GLN A 498 -11.58 -0.99 19.71
C GLN A 498 -10.52 -2.07 19.48
N PRO A 499 -10.77 -3.32 19.93
CA PRO A 499 -9.94 -4.44 19.52
C PRO A 499 -10.15 -4.73 18.02
N VAL A 500 -9.39 -5.67 17.45
CA VAL A 500 -9.50 -6.02 16.03
C VAL A 500 -10.96 -6.37 15.68
N PRO A 501 -11.54 -5.82 14.59
CA PRO A 501 -12.92 -6.13 14.22
C PRO A 501 -13.09 -7.62 13.88
N ARG A 502 -14.34 -8.10 13.94
CA ARG A 502 -14.65 -9.45 13.46
C ARG A 502 -14.51 -9.46 11.95
N LEU A 503 -13.76 -10.44 11.45
CA LEU A 503 -13.47 -10.64 10.04
C LEU A 503 -14.50 -11.57 9.41
N SER A 504 -14.78 -11.36 8.13
CA SER A 504 -15.62 -12.26 7.34
C SER A 504 -14.99 -13.67 7.21
N PRO A 505 -15.79 -14.72 6.99
CA PRO A 505 -15.28 -16.09 6.82
C PRO A 505 -14.29 -16.25 5.64
N GLU A 506 -14.35 -15.34 4.66
CA GLU A 506 -13.47 -15.35 3.49
C GLU A 506 -12.00 -15.23 3.86
N TRP A 507 -11.66 -14.47 4.92
CA TRP A 507 -10.28 -14.35 5.41
C TRP A 507 -9.69 -15.72 5.71
N ALA A 508 -10.40 -16.54 6.48
CA ALA A 508 -9.93 -17.86 6.87
C ALA A 508 -9.98 -18.85 5.69
N ARG A 509 -11.04 -18.80 4.86
CA ARG A 509 -11.17 -19.70 3.70
C ARG A 509 -10.03 -19.50 2.70
N ARG A 510 -9.71 -18.24 2.37
CA ARG A 510 -8.69 -17.91 1.36
C ARG A 510 -7.26 -17.95 1.91
N ALA A 511 -7.08 -17.78 3.22
CA ALA A 511 -5.78 -17.96 3.86
C ALA A 511 -5.39 -19.45 4.02
N ASN A 512 -6.31 -20.39 3.82
CA ASN A 512 -6.03 -21.81 3.96
C ASN A 512 -5.10 -22.31 2.84
N ASP A 513 -3.85 -22.61 3.19
CA ASP A 513 -2.83 -23.16 2.28
C ASP A 513 -2.77 -24.70 2.32
N GLY A 514 -3.66 -25.35 3.07
CA GLY A 514 -3.66 -26.79 3.25
C GLY A 514 -2.51 -27.32 4.10
N SER A 515 -1.78 -26.48 4.83
CA SER A 515 -0.73 -26.91 5.78
C SER A 515 -1.31 -27.50 7.07
N ALA A 516 -0.51 -28.31 7.77
CA ALA A 516 -0.90 -28.83 9.09
C ALA A 516 -0.99 -27.68 10.10
N GLU A 517 -0.07 -26.71 10.02
CA GLU A 517 -0.02 -25.54 10.87
C GLU A 517 -1.30 -24.71 10.78
N PHE A 518 -1.78 -24.45 9.55
CA PHE A 518 -3.02 -23.70 9.35
C PHE A 518 -4.24 -24.43 9.93
N ARG A 519 -4.37 -25.74 9.68
CA ARG A 519 -5.50 -26.53 10.20
C ARG A 519 -5.49 -26.62 11.72
N ILE A 520 -4.33 -26.82 12.34
CA ILE A 520 -4.21 -26.82 13.81
C ILE A 520 -4.60 -25.45 14.37
N ALA A 521 -4.08 -24.37 13.78
CA ALA A 521 -4.42 -23.00 14.20
C ALA A 521 -5.93 -22.71 14.04
N ALA A 522 -6.55 -23.13 12.93
CA ALA A 522 -8.00 -22.98 12.71
C ALA A 522 -8.83 -23.80 13.72
N ALA A 523 -8.44 -25.06 13.97
CA ALA A 523 -9.12 -25.93 14.93
C ALA A 523 -9.12 -25.34 16.34
N LEU A 524 -7.99 -24.80 16.78
CA LEU A 524 -7.84 -24.11 18.06
C LEU A 524 -8.61 -22.78 18.09
N ALA A 525 -8.53 -21.96 17.03
CA ALA A 525 -9.23 -20.69 16.93
C ALA A 525 -10.77 -20.88 17.03
N GLY A 526 -11.29 -21.99 16.52
CA GLY A 526 -12.71 -22.35 16.53
C GLY A 526 -13.26 -22.81 17.88
N LEU A 527 -12.40 -22.96 18.90
CA LEU A 527 -12.83 -23.38 20.24
C LEU A 527 -13.94 -22.46 20.77
N SER A 528 -15.10 -23.04 21.05
CA SER A 528 -16.29 -22.33 21.49
C SER A 528 -17.05 -23.14 22.54
N LEU A 529 -17.30 -22.50 23.68
CA LEU A 529 -18.06 -23.05 24.79
C LEU A 529 -19.38 -22.27 24.90
N HIS A 530 -20.51 -22.95 24.96
CA HIS A 530 -21.83 -22.33 25.16
C HIS A 530 -22.31 -22.65 26.57
N GLY A 531 -22.87 -21.65 27.25
CA GLY A 531 -23.48 -21.83 28.56
C GLY A 531 -24.42 -20.70 28.89
N GLU A 532 -24.81 -20.62 30.17
CA GLU A 532 -25.71 -19.60 30.68
C GLU A 532 -25.04 -18.82 31.82
N ARG A 533 -25.18 -17.50 31.81
CA ARG A 533 -24.73 -16.60 32.87
C ARG A 533 -25.78 -15.53 33.10
N ASP A 534 -26.24 -15.40 34.34
CA ASP A 534 -27.26 -14.41 34.75
C ASP A 534 -28.53 -14.44 33.87
N GLY A 535 -29.00 -15.65 33.50
CA GLY A 535 -30.20 -15.82 32.66
C GLY A 535 -29.98 -15.58 31.17
N ARG A 536 -28.74 -15.37 30.72
CA ARG A 536 -28.39 -15.08 29.32
C ARG A 536 -27.46 -16.15 28.76
N SER A 537 -27.73 -16.56 27.51
CA SER A 537 -26.81 -17.41 26.78
C SER A 537 -25.50 -16.67 26.51
N VAL A 538 -24.38 -17.30 26.86
CA VAL A 538 -23.04 -16.77 26.65
C VAL A 538 -22.20 -17.76 25.83
N GLN A 539 -21.36 -17.22 24.95
CA GLN A 539 -20.41 -17.99 24.16
C GLN A 539 -18.99 -17.57 24.54
N LEU A 540 -18.19 -18.50 25.07
CA LEU A 540 -16.77 -18.29 25.37
C LEU A 540 -15.91 -18.89 24.24
N ARG A 541 -15.40 -18.00 23.38
CA ARG A 541 -14.45 -18.32 22.31
C ARG A 541 -13.01 -18.37 22.83
N LEU A 542 -12.03 -18.67 21.97
CA LEU A 542 -10.62 -18.64 22.37
C LEU A 542 -10.09 -17.22 22.65
N ARG A 543 -10.54 -16.22 21.88
CA ARG A 543 -10.01 -14.85 21.88
C ARG A 543 -9.84 -14.20 23.28
N PRO A 544 -10.80 -14.29 24.23
CA PRO A 544 -10.63 -13.73 25.58
C PRO A 544 -9.50 -14.36 26.40
N HIS A 545 -8.97 -15.52 25.98
CA HIS A 545 -7.77 -16.10 26.60
C HIS A 545 -6.47 -15.51 26.05
N LEU A 546 -6.52 -14.88 24.87
CA LEU A 546 -5.38 -14.24 24.20
C LEU A 546 -5.22 -12.77 24.59
N ALA A 547 -6.35 -12.07 24.77
CA ALA A 547 -6.38 -10.64 25.01
C ALA A 547 -7.52 -10.25 25.97
N PRO A 548 -7.37 -9.14 26.73
CA PRO A 548 -8.37 -8.67 27.68
C PRO A 548 -9.56 -8.04 26.93
N VAL A 549 -10.41 -8.88 26.35
CA VAL A 549 -11.60 -8.47 25.60
C VAL A 549 -12.85 -9.08 26.24
N THR A 550 -13.99 -8.45 25.97
CA THR A 550 -15.31 -9.00 26.33
C THR A 550 -15.52 -10.39 25.73
N LEU A 551 -16.47 -11.17 26.26
CA LEU A 551 -16.72 -12.55 25.78
C LEU A 551 -17.05 -12.63 24.28
N ASP A 552 -17.73 -11.62 23.75
CA ASP A 552 -18.03 -11.46 22.32
C ASP A 552 -16.85 -10.90 21.49
N GLY A 553 -15.76 -10.50 22.14
CA GLY A 553 -14.57 -9.90 21.54
C GLY A 553 -14.79 -8.49 20.98
N ALA A 554 -15.92 -7.84 21.29
CA ALA A 554 -16.29 -6.57 20.67
C ALA A 554 -15.59 -5.35 21.28
N ALA A 555 -15.18 -5.42 22.55
CA ALA A 555 -14.55 -4.32 23.29
C ALA A 555 -13.44 -4.81 24.24
N TRP A 556 -12.58 -3.89 24.70
CA TRP A 556 -11.59 -4.16 25.72
C TRP A 556 -12.23 -4.35 27.11
N GLU A 557 -11.70 -5.28 27.91
CA GLU A 557 -12.12 -5.58 29.28
C GLU A 557 -10.89 -5.57 30.21
N ASP A 558 -10.55 -4.41 30.77
CA ASP A 558 -9.31 -4.24 31.57
C ASP A 558 -9.22 -5.12 32.82
N ARG A 559 -10.36 -5.61 33.33
CA ARG A 559 -10.43 -6.50 34.50
C ARG A 559 -10.64 -7.96 34.12
N SER A 560 -10.32 -8.35 32.89
CA SER A 560 -10.51 -9.72 32.43
C SER A 560 -9.55 -10.67 33.14
N SER A 561 -10.11 -11.69 33.79
CA SER A 561 -9.34 -12.78 34.41
C SER A 561 -9.09 -13.94 33.44
N LEU A 562 -9.56 -13.86 32.19
CA LEU A 562 -9.51 -14.96 31.23
C LEU A 562 -8.17 -15.07 30.49
N VAL A 563 -7.42 -13.97 30.42
CA VAL A 563 -6.15 -13.87 29.71
C VAL A 563 -5.11 -14.77 30.36
N CYS A 564 -4.62 -15.74 29.60
CA CYS A 564 -3.62 -16.71 30.06
C CYS A 564 -2.58 -17.07 28.99
N TRP A 565 -2.80 -16.66 27.74
CA TRP A 565 -1.83 -16.80 26.66
C TRP A 565 -0.73 -15.74 26.78
N GLY A 566 0.52 -16.17 26.72
CA GLY A 566 1.68 -15.30 26.86
C GLY A 566 2.80 -15.61 25.87
N PRO A 567 3.93 -14.91 25.97
CA PRO A 567 5.13 -15.27 25.22
C PRO A 567 5.66 -16.63 25.70
N GLY A 568 6.08 -17.48 24.77
CA GLY A 568 6.71 -18.78 25.07
C GLY A 568 6.20 -19.90 24.18
N GLU A 569 6.49 -21.12 24.61
CA GLU A 569 6.14 -22.38 23.97
C GLU A 569 4.62 -22.59 23.88
N ILE A 570 4.18 -23.27 22.83
CA ILE A 570 2.76 -23.46 22.54
C ILE A 570 2.11 -24.42 23.56
N GLU A 571 2.87 -25.37 24.09
CA GLU A 571 2.49 -26.36 25.08
C GLU A 571 2.04 -25.69 26.38
N ARG A 572 2.88 -24.78 26.89
CA ARG A 572 2.59 -24.01 28.09
C ARG A 572 1.32 -23.17 27.91
N ASN A 573 1.18 -22.53 26.77
CA ASN A 573 0.02 -21.69 26.46
C ASN A 573 -1.27 -22.51 26.35
N LEU A 574 -1.25 -23.65 25.65
CA LEU A 574 -2.41 -24.53 25.52
C LEU A 574 -2.79 -25.19 26.85
N SER A 575 -1.82 -25.57 27.67
CA SER A 575 -2.06 -26.06 29.03
C SER A 575 -2.75 -25.00 29.92
N ALA A 576 -2.26 -23.74 29.86
CA ALA A 576 -2.87 -22.63 30.58
C ALA A 576 -4.30 -22.33 30.11
N VAL A 577 -4.54 -22.34 28.78
CA VAL A 577 -5.86 -22.20 28.18
C VAL A 577 -6.79 -23.31 28.65
N LEU A 578 -6.36 -24.58 28.58
CA LEU A 578 -7.16 -25.72 29.02
C LEU A 578 -7.56 -25.57 30.49
N HIS A 579 -6.60 -25.24 31.36
CA HIS A 579 -6.86 -25.03 32.78
C HIS A 579 -7.89 -23.92 32.99
N ARG A 580 -7.70 -22.75 32.36
CA ARG A 580 -8.61 -21.61 32.51
C ARG A 580 -10.00 -21.90 31.96
N ARG A 581 -10.09 -22.52 30.78
CA ARG A 581 -11.34 -22.92 30.14
C ARG A 581 -12.12 -23.92 30.98
N ARG A 582 -11.45 -24.84 31.65
CA ARG A 582 -12.11 -25.83 32.53
C ARG A 582 -12.79 -25.18 33.73
N LEU A 583 -12.13 -24.19 34.35
CA LEU A 583 -12.73 -23.41 35.43
C LEU A 583 -14.00 -22.66 34.96
N GLU A 584 -13.97 -22.10 33.74
CA GLU A 584 -15.14 -21.42 33.17
C GLU A 584 -16.23 -22.41 32.75
N ALA A 585 -15.88 -23.57 32.20
CA ALA A 585 -16.83 -24.63 31.86
C ALA A 585 -17.59 -25.14 33.09
N GLN A 586 -16.92 -25.26 34.24
CA GLN A 586 -17.58 -25.57 35.51
C GLN A 586 -18.58 -24.48 35.93
N ARG A 587 -18.18 -23.20 35.83
CA ARG A 587 -19.06 -22.06 36.16
C ARG A 587 -20.28 -21.97 35.25
N LEU A 588 -20.11 -22.33 33.99
CA LEU A 588 -21.16 -22.28 32.97
C LEU A 588 -21.99 -23.57 32.85
N GLY A 589 -21.70 -24.59 33.67
CA GLY A 589 -22.37 -25.89 33.61
C GLY A 589 -22.12 -26.67 32.31
N ALA A 590 -21.01 -26.38 31.62
CA ALA A 590 -20.69 -26.87 30.27
C ALA A 590 -19.41 -27.72 30.24
N GLU A 591 -19.10 -28.43 31.34
CA GLU A 591 -17.88 -29.26 31.46
C GLU A 591 -17.71 -30.29 30.33
N GLY A 592 -18.81 -30.88 29.86
CA GLY A 592 -18.79 -31.87 28.75
C GLY A 592 -18.47 -31.26 27.38
N GLU A 593 -18.46 -29.94 27.25
CA GLU A 593 -18.25 -29.21 25.99
C GLU A 593 -16.93 -28.41 25.97
N LEU A 594 -16.00 -28.73 26.89
CA LEU A 594 -14.78 -27.97 27.16
C LEU A 594 -13.98 -27.57 25.89
N LEU A 595 -13.80 -28.52 24.98
CA LEU A 595 -13.01 -28.38 23.75
C LEU A 595 -13.88 -28.44 22.50
N ARG A 596 -15.18 -28.13 22.61
CA ARG A 596 -16.04 -27.97 21.44
C ARG A 596 -15.46 -26.90 20.53
N SER A 597 -15.46 -27.16 19.23
CA SER A 597 -14.95 -26.26 18.20
C SER A 597 -15.84 -26.29 16.98
N THR A 598 -15.84 -25.19 16.23
CA THR A 598 -16.52 -25.11 14.94
C THR A 598 -15.65 -25.58 13.77
N SER A 599 -14.36 -25.82 14.02
CA SER A 599 -13.39 -26.38 13.07
C SER A 599 -12.58 -27.50 13.72
N GLY A 600 -11.89 -28.31 12.92
CA GLY A 600 -11.11 -29.44 13.42
C GLY A 600 -9.89 -29.74 12.56
N ALA A 601 -8.85 -30.27 13.18
CA ALA A 601 -7.66 -30.79 12.51
C ALA A 601 -7.85 -32.27 12.12
N ARG A 602 -6.96 -32.79 11.26
CA ARG A 602 -6.92 -34.21 10.91
C ARG A 602 -5.95 -34.95 11.82
N LEU A 603 -6.10 -36.27 11.93
CA LEU A 603 -5.18 -37.08 12.73
C LEU A 603 -3.73 -36.93 12.25
N ILE A 604 -3.49 -36.87 10.93
CA ILE A 604 -2.15 -36.64 10.37
C ILE A 604 -1.55 -35.28 10.74
N ASP A 605 -2.38 -34.25 10.91
CA ASP A 605 -1.89 -32.92 11.29
C ASP A 605 -1.43 -32.95 12.76
N VAL A 606 -2.20 -33.59 13.63
CA VAL A 606 -1.84 -33.78 15.05
C VAL A 606 -0.62 -34.70 15.20
N GLN A 607 -0.51 -35.73 14.37
CA GLN A 607 0.67 -36.59 14.36
C GLN A 607 1.94 -35.79 14.00
N ARG A 608 1.92 -34.99 12.94
CA ARG A 608 3.04 -34.10 12.59
C ARG A 608 3.39 -33.13 13.72
N PHE A 609 2.37 -32.60 14.40
CA PHE A 609 2.59 -31.78 15.59
C PHE A 609 3.30 -32.55 16.70
N LEU A 610 2.86 -33.78 17.02
CA LEU A 610 3.50 -34.63 18.02
C LEU A 610 4.95 -35.01 17.64
N GLU A 611 5.22 -35.21 16.36
CA GLU A 611 6.55 -35.58 15.83
C GLU A 611 7.53 -34.38 15.77
N GLY A 612 7.04 -33.14 15.96
CA GLY A 612 7.85 -31.93 15.83
C GLY A 612 8.03 -31.45 14.39
N ASP A 613 7.26 -31.99 13.45
CA ASP A 613 7.30 -31.69 12.01
C ASP A 613 6.48 -30.44 11.63
N THR A 614 6.08 -29.63 12.61
CA THR A 614 5.30 -28.39 12.42
C THR A 614 6.04 -27.18 12.98
N ASP A 615 5.84 -26.01 12.37
CA ASP A 615 6.30 -24.74 12.95
C ASP A 615 5.30 -24.22 14.01
N ASP A 616 5.61 -24.45 15.29
CA ASP A 616 4.77 -24.03 16.43
C ASP A 616 4.55 -22.52 16.51
N ARG A 617 5.58 -21.75 16.14
CA ARG A 617 5.49 -20.30 16.11
C ARG A 617 4.50 -19.88 15.03
N ARG A 618 4.53 -20.53 13.87
CA ARG A 618 3.55 -20.29 12.79
C ARG A 618 2.14 -20.65 13.25
N ILE A 619 1.94 -21.78 13.94
CA ILE A 619 0.63 -22.15 14.50
C ILE A 619 0.12 -21.05 15.43
N ALA A 620 0.94 -20.62 16.40
CA ALA A 620 0.55 -19.60 17.37
C ALA A 620 0.24 -18.24 16.74
N GLU A 621 1.03 -17.81 15.74
CA GLU A 621 0.81 -16.55 15.04
C GLU A 621 -0.43 -16.58 14.13
N LEU A 622 -0.71 -17.71 13.46
CA LEU A 622 -1.93 -17.91 12.68
C LEU A 622 -3.17 -17.97 13.58
N LEU A 623 -3.09 -18.70 14.70
CA LEU A 623 -4.14 -18.81 15.71
C LEU A 623 -4.58 -17.42 16.17
N ALA A 624 -3.60 -16.56 16.53
CA ALA A 624 -3.85 -15.20 17.00
C ALA A 624 -4.55 -14.30 15.97
N GLY A 625 -4.48 -14.61 14.66
CA GLY A 625 -5.22 -13.92 13.61
C GLY A 625 -6.57 -14.56 13.27
N LEU A 626 -6.64 -15.90 13.27
CA LEU A 626 -7.83 -16.66 12.90
C LEU A 626 -8.96 -16.52 13.92
N VAL A 627 -8.66 -16.21 15.18
CA VAL A 627 -9.68 -15.93 16.22
C VAL A 627 -10.61 -14.75 15.87
N PHE A 628 -10.24 -13.91 14.90
CA PHE A 628 -11.10 -12.82 14.43
C PHE A 628 -12.10 -13.25 13.36
N SER A 629 -11.84 -14.35 12.68
CA SER A 629 -12.65 -14.84 11.55
C SER A 629 -13.70 -15.83 12.01
N ASP A 630 -14.75 -15.96 11.20
CA ASP A 630 -15.68 -17.08 11.31
C ASP A 630 -15.10 -18.32 10.59
N LEU A 631 -15.10 -19.47 11.25
CA LEU A 631 -14.41 -20.68 10.78
C LEU A 631 -15.37 -21.79 10.32
N ASP A 632 -16.68 -21.55 10.39
CA ASP A 632 -17.72 -22.55 10.12
C ASP A 632 -17.73 -23.06 8.66
N ALA A 633 -16.98 -22.41 7.77
CA ALA A 633 -16.94 -22.69 6.33
C ALA A 633 -15.59 -23.26 5.83
N ILE A 634 -14.72 -23.76 6.71
CA ILE A 634 -13.44 -24.34 6.31
C ILE A 634 -13.59 -25.85 6.15
N GLU A 635 -13.73 -26.30 4.90
CA GLU A 635 -13.72 -27.72 4.58
C GLU A 635 -12.36 -28.33 4.90
N THR A 636 -12.38 -29.45 5.61
CA THR A 636 -11.19 -30.24 5.92
C THR A 636 -11.30 -31.59 5.21
N PRO A 637 -10.40 -31.88 4.24
CA PRO A 637 -10.41 -33.18 3.58
C PRO A 637 -10.10 -34.29 4.59
N ARG A 638 -10.60 -35.50 4.34
CA ARG A 638 -10.28 -36.68 5.15
C ARG A 638 -8.80 -37.06 4.96
N SER A 639 -8.16 -37.55 6.02
CA SER A 639 -6.86 -38.24 5.94
C SER A 639 -7.06 -39.75 5.95
N ASP A 640 -6.00 -40.56 5.84
CA ASP A 640 -6.02 -42.02 6.10
C ASP A 640 -5.01 -42.43 7.21
N ALA A 641 -4.59 -41.47 8.04
CA ALA A 641 -3.64 -41.75 9.13
C ALA A 641 -4.28 -42.51 10.29
N GLU A 642 -3.53 -43.46 10.85
CA GLU A 642 -3.88 -44.17 12.08
C GLU A 642 -3.43 -43.34 13.31
N PRO A 643 -4.26 -43.22 14.36
CA PRO A 643 -3.88 -42.46 15.54
C PRO A 643 -2.84 -43.21 16.37
N LEU A 644 -1.90 -42.48 16.97
CA LEU A 644 -0.98 -43.05 17.97
C LEU A 644 -1.79 -43.60 19.16
N PRO A 645 -1.52 -44.83 19.65
CA PRO A 645 -2.34 -45.49 20.69
C PRO A 645 -2.54 -44.66 21.97
N ALA A 646 -1.48 -44.03 22.49
CA ALA A 646 -1.53 -43.19 23.68
C ALA A 646 -2.41 -41.95 23.45
N TYR A 647 -2.28 -41.31 22.29
CA TYR A 647 -3.13 -40.19 21.89
C TYR A 647 -4.58 -40.63 21.75
N ALA A 648 -4.86 -41.74 21.05
CA ALA A 648 -6.21 -42.25 20.82
C ALA A 648 -6.96 -42.48 22.13
N LEU A 649 -6.34 -43.18 23.08
CA LEU A 649 -6.93 -43.48 24.40
C LEU A 649 -7.29 -42.19 25.16
N LEU A 650 -6.35 -41.23 25.21
CA LEU A 650 -6.56 -39.99 25.94
C LEU A 650 -7.55 -39.06 25.24
N LYS A 651 -7.52 -38.99 23.91
CA LYS A 651 -8.27 -38.01 23.12
C LYS A 651 -9.78 -38.10 23.31
N VAL A 652 -10.31 -39.29 23.59
CA VAL A 652 -11.74 -39.47 23.88
C VAL A 652 -12.18 -38.62 25.08
N LEU A 653 -11.36 -38.53 26.13
CA LEU A 653 -11.65 -37.73 27.34
C LEU A 653 -11.57 -36.21 27.08
N PHE A 654 -10.96 -35.81 25.98
CA PHE A 654 -10.83 -34.42 25.52
C PHE A 654 -11.81 -34.10 24.39
N THR A 655 -12.66 -35.06 24.00
CA THR A 655 -13.66 -34.90 22.94
C THR A 655 -14.99 -34.46 23.55
N PRO A 656 -15.70 -33.47 22.96
CA PRO A 656 -16.97 -33.00 23.50
C PRO A 656 -18.01 -34.13 23.59
N GLU A 657 -18.76 -34.18 24.69
CA GLU A 657 -19.79 -35.20 24.89
C GLU A 657 -20.88 -35.13 23.81
N SER A 658 -21.25 -33.92 23.34
CA SER A 658 -22.16 -33.75 22.21
C SER A 658 -21.68 -34.47 20.95
N THR A 659 -20.37 -34.45 20.67
CA THR A 659 -19.77 -35.12 19.52
C THR A 659 -19.78 -36.64 19.71
N LEU A 660 -19.42 -37.11 20.91
CA LEU A 660 -19.45 -38.54 21.24
C LEU A 660 -20.87 -39.13 21.19
N ARG A 661 -21.87 -38.37 21.65
CA ARG A 661 -23.29 -38.74 21.56
C ARG A 661 -23.80 -38.73 20.13
N TYR A 662 -23.41 -37.73 19.34
CA TYR A 662 -23.76 -37.65 17.92
C TYR A 662 -23.23 -38.88 17.15
N LEU A 663 -21.99 -39.29 17.45
CA LEU A 663 -21.36 -40.50 16.90
C LEU A 663 -21.86 -41.81 17.55
N ARG A 664 -22.84 -41.74 18.47
CA ARG A 664 -23.42 -42.87 19.20
C ARG A 664 -22.42 -43.70 20.02
N TRP A 665 -21.28 -43.10 20.36
CA TRP A 665 -20.25 -43.75 21.17
C TRP A 665 -20.50 -43.56 22.67
N LEU A 666 -20.98 -42.38 23.09
CA LEU A 666 -21.38 -42.10 24.47
C LEU A 666 -22.90 -42.24 24.64
N PRO A 667 -23.39 -43.13 25.53
CA PRO A 667 -24.81 -43.23 25.83
C PRO A 667 -25.41 -41.93 26.42
N PRO A 668 -26.69 -41.61 26.16
CA PRO A 668 -27.31 -40.35 26.60
C PRO A 668 -27.43 -40.22 28.13
N ASP A 669 -27.44 -41.33 28.86
CA ASP A 669 -27.50 -41.42 30.32
C ASP A 669 -26.12 -41.37 31.00
N ARG A 670 -25.04 -41.34 30.21
CA ARG A 670 -23.66 -41.31 30.72
C ARG A 670 -22.97 -39.99 30.41
N ASN A 671 -22.03 -39.64 31.30
CA ASN A 671 -21.19 -38.45 31.19
C ASN A 671 -19.71 -38.85 31.22
N LEU A 672 -18.93 -38.22 30.36
CA LEU A 672 -17.50 -38.43 30.23
C LEU A 672 -16.76 -37.14 30.59
N ARG A 673 -16.67 -36.88 31.90
CA ARG A 673 -15.89 -35.75 32.42
C ARG A 673 -14.40 -36.05 32.38
N LEU A 674 -13.60 -35.07 31.92
CA LEU A 674 -12.15 -35.10 31.97
C LEU A 674 -11.64 -35.06 33.44
N PRO A 675 -10.97 -36.12 33.93
CA PRO A 675 -10.37 -36.11 35.28
C PRO A 675 -9.29 -35.02 35.43
N PRO A 676 -9.28 -34.25 36.53
CA PRO A 676 -8.28 -33.20 36.76
C PRO A 676 -6.83 -33.67 36.75
N GLU A 677 -6.61 -34.91 37.16
CA GLU A 677 -5.31 -35.51 37.34
C GLU A 677 -4.62 -35.71 35.99
N ILE A 678 -5.38 -36.02 34.93
CA ILE A 678 -4.81 -36.31 33.61
C ILE A 678 -4.04 -35.11 33.05
N PRO A 679 -4.63 -33.89 32.90
CA PRO A 679 -3.87 -32.72 32.48
C PRO A 679 -2.70 -32.37 33.39
N ALA A 680 -2.85 -32.53 34.71
CA ALA A 680 -1.78 -32.21 35.66
C ALA A 680 -0.57 -33.15 35.54
N ARG A 681 -0.82 -34.45 35.31
CA ARG A 681 0.21 -35.47 35.11
C ARG A 681 0.92 -35.30 33.79
N LEU A 682 0.19 -35.06 32.71
CA LEU A 682 0.78 -34.77 31.40
C LEU A 682 1.64 -33.50 31.40
N ALA A 683 1.20 -32.44 32.10
CA ALA A 683 1.98 -31.22 32.26
C ALA A 683 3.27 -31.42 33.09
N ALA A 684 3.33 -32.47 33.91
CA ALA A 684 4.50 -32.87 34.69
C ALA A 684 5.32 -33.99 34.03
N ASP A 685 5.05 -34.28 32.75
CA ASP A 685 5.68 -35.34 31.95
C ASP A 685 5.48 -36.77 32.50
N ASP A 686 4.42 -36.98 33.30
CA ASP A 686 4.03 -38.27 33.87
C ASP A 686 2.95 -38.94 33.00
N VAL A 687 3.33 -39.34 31.78
CA VAL A 687 2.42 -39.85 30.74
C VAL A 687 1.80 -41.21 31.13
N ASP A 688 2.59 -42.10 31.72
CA ASP A 688 2.12 -43.45 32.10
C ASP A 688 1.00 -43.39 33.15
N SER A 689 1.11 -42.51 34.15
CA SER A 689 0.05 -42.32 35.14
C SER A 689 -1.21 -41.74 34.51
N ALA A 690 -1.09 -40.81 33.57
CA ALA A 690 -2.23 -40.26 32.85
C ALA A 690 -2.97 -41.33 32.03
N LEU A 691 -2.21 -42.22 31.37
CA LEU A 691 -2.76 -43.35 30.60
C LEU A 691 -3.45 -44.38 31.51
N ALA A 692 -2.88 -44.68 32.67
CA ALA A 692 -3.51 -45.58 33.65
C ALA A 692 -4.86 -45.05 34.15
N ILE A 693 -4.95 -43.75 34.46
CA ILE A 693 -6.20 -43.10 34.88
C ILE A 693 -7.23 -43.12 33.74
N ALA A 694 -6.80 -42.81 32.52
CA ALA A 694 -7.68 -42.85 31.35
C ALA A 694 -8.23 -44.26 31.09
N TRP A 695 -7.36 -45.28 31.18
CA TRP A 695 -7.73 -46.68 31.02
C TRP A 695 -8.78 -47.13 32.03
N GLN A 696 -8.56 -46.83 33.32
CA GLN A 696 -9.51 -47.15 34.39
C GLN A 696 -10.86 -46.45 34.16
N ARG A 697 -10.82 -45.18 33.74
CA ARG A 697 -12.04 -44.39 33.51
C ARG A 697 -12.86 -44.91 32.35
N LEU A 698 -12.22 -45.25 31.23
CA LEU A 698 -12.88 -45.79 30.04
C LEU A 698 -13.39 -47.22 30.27
N SER A 699 -12.64 -48.04 31.02
CA SER A 699 -13.08 -49.37 31.44
C SER A 699 -14.34 -49.30 32.32
N ALA A 700 -14.40 -48.36 33.27
CA ALA A 700 -15.58 -48.14 34.10
C ALA A 700 -16.79 -47.63 33.29
N LEU A 701 -16.55 -46.94 32.16
CA LEU A 701 -17.59 -46.55 31.20
C LEU A 701 -18.05 -47.73 30.33
N GLY A 702 -17.42 -48.91 30.41
CA GLY A 702 -17.73 -50.08 29.60
C GLY A 702 -17.20 -50.02 28.16
N ALA A 703 -16.21 -49.17 27.87
CA ALA A 703 -15.54 -49.16 26.57
C ALA A 703 -14.76 -50.47 26.37
N LYS A 704 -14.87 -51.09 25.19
CA LYS A 704 -14.16 -52.32 24.83
C LYS A 704 -12.71 -52.02 24.47
N LEU A 705 -11.87 -51.82 25.49
CA LEU A 705 -10.45 -51.58 25.30
C LEU A 705 -9.71 -52.87 24.85
N PRO A 706 -8.57 -52.76 24.15
CA PRO A 706 -7.73 -53.92 23.80
C PRO A 706 -7.40 -54.76 25.05
N SER A 707 -7.28 -56.08 24.91
CA SER A 707 -7.15 -57.03 26.04
C SER A 707 -5.82 -56.97 26.83
N ARG A 708 -5.02 -55.91 26.67
CA ARG A 708 -3.65 -55.74 27.18
C ARG A 708 -3.57 -54.52 28.13
N PRO A 709 -2.54 -54.40 28.98
CA PRO A 709 -2.31 -53.19 29.81
C PRO A 709 -2.29 -51.91 28.96
N PRO A 710 -2.48 -50.72 29.57
CA PRO A 710 -2.49 -49.45 28.85
C PRO A 710 -1.26 -49.33 27.92
N PRO A 711 -1.41 -48.74 26.72
CA PRO A 711 -0.31 -48.61 25.78
C PRO A 711 0.85 -47.90 26.45
N GLN A 712 2.08 -48.41 26.29
CA GLN A 712 3.26 -47.70 26.80
C GLN A 712 3.52 -46.47 25.94
N ALA A 713 3.72 -45.32 26.58
CA ALA A 713 4.17 -44.12 25.87
C ALA A 713 5.68 -44.24 25.60
N ILE A 714 6.05 -44.60 24.37
CA ILE A 714 7.46 -44.63 23.96
C ILE A 714 7.79 -43.31 23.29
N ALA A 715 8.70 -42.54 23.88
CA ALA A 715 9.26 -41.30 23.33
C ALA A 715 8.22 -40.21 23.01
N ILE A 716 7.17 -40.07 23.83
CA ILE A 716 6.17 -38.99 23.70
C ILE A 716 6.33 -38.03 24.88
N ASP A 717 6.66 -36.77 24.60
CA ASP A 717 6.71 -35.69 25.59
C ASP A 717 5.29 -35.37 26.12
N GLY A 718 5.12 -35.40 27.44
CA GLY A 718 3.84 -35.21 28.11
C GLY A 718 3.21 -33.83 27.86
N PRO A 719 3.96 -32.71 28.02
CA PRO A 719 3.48 -31.37 27.66
C PRO A 719 3.02 -31.26 26.20
N ARG A 720 3.79 -31.81 25.24
CA ARG A 720 3.41 -31.86 23.82
C ARG A 720 2.15 -32.69 23.59
N LEU A 721 2.04 -33.83 24.26
CA LEU A 721 0.84 -34.68 24.20
C LEU A 721 -0.38 -33.95 24.76
N LEU A 722 -0.25 -33.26 25.88
CA LEU A 722 -1.33 -32.43 26.43
C LEU A 722 -1.77 -31.36 25.44
N ALA A 723 -0.82 -30.65 24.84
CA ALA A 723 -1.08 -29.66 23.80
C ALA A 723 -1.84 -30.27 22.63
N ALA A 724 -1.39 -31.42 22.11
CA ALA A 724 -2.04 -32.15 21.02
C ALA A 724 -3.49 -32.56 21.37
N LEU A 725 -3.75 -32.97 22.61
CA LEU A 725 -5.08 -33.36 23.07
C LEU A 725 -6.05 -32.17 23.10
N THR A 726 -5.56 -30.94 23.27
CA THR A 726 -6.39 -29.73 23.17
C THR A 726 -6.83 -29.40 21.75
N ILE A 727 -6.12 -29.88 20.72
CA ILE A 727 -6.42 -29.61 19.31
C ILE A 727 -7.70 -30.37 18.92
N PRO A 728 -8.82 -29.70 18.59
CA PRO A 728 -10.04 -30.37 18.17
C PRO A 728 -9.85 -31.15 16.87
N LEU A 729 -10.48 -32.33 16.76
CA LEU A 729 -10.50 -33.11 15.52
C LEU A 729 -11.79 -32.82 14.75
N THR A 730 -11.76 -33.03 13.43
CA THR A 730 -13.00 -33.05 12.66
C THR A 730 -13.91 -34.21 13.12
N LEU A 731 -15.21 -34.10 12.84
CA LEU A 731 -16.18 -35.15 13.16
C LEU A 731 -15.80 -36.50 12.51
N ALA A 732 -15.35 -36.48 11.26
CA ALA A 732 -14.95 -37.68 10.53
C ALA A 732 -13.69 -38.34 11.13
N GLU A 733 -12.71 -37.53 11.55
CA GLU A 733 -11.48 -38.02 12.16
C GLU A 733 -11.71 -38.51 13.60
N THR A 734 -12.68 -37.91 14.29
CA THR A 734 -13.15 -38.39 15.60
C THR A 734 -13.85 -39.75 15.47
N ASP A 735 -14.75 -39.92 14.50
CA ASP A 735 -15.40 -41.22 14.22
C ASP A 735 -14.36 -42.31 13.94
N ARG A 736 -13.35 -42.01 13.12
CA ARG A 736 -12.25 -42.95 12.85
C ARG A 736 -11.47 -43.30 14.13
N LEU A 737 -11.11 -42.30 14.94
CA LEU A 737 -10.39 -42.53 16.20
C LEU A 737 -11.20 -43.43 17.15
N LEU A 738 -12.52 -43.27 17.20
CA LEU A 738 -13.39 -44.10 18.04
C LEU A 738 -13.51 -45.53 17.53
N ARG A 739 -13.56 -45.75 16.21
CA ARG A 739 -13.55 -47.12 15.64
C ARG A 739 -12.26 -47.87 15.96
N TRP A 740 -11.13 -47.19 16.07
CA TRP A 740 -9.88 -47.80 16.50
C TRP A 740 -9.95 -48.33 17.95
N LEU A 741 -10.74 -47.67 18.80
CA LEU A 741 -10.97 -48.08 20.18
C LEU A 741 -12.07 -49.14 20.33
N ASP A 742 -12.93 -49.32 19.33
CA ASP A 742 -14.01 -50.31 19.31
C ASP A 742 -13.59 -51.54 18.49
N LEU A 743 -12.67 -52.34 19.05
CA LEU A 743 -12.24 -53.60 18.42
C LEU A 743 -13.35 -54.66 18.59
N ALA A 744 -14.23 -54.79 17.61
CA ALA A 744 -14.99 -56.03 17.40
C ALA A 744 -14.08 -57.07 16.71
N PRO A 745 -13.92 -58.30 17.22
CA PRO A 745 -13.48 -59.41 16.38
C PRO A 745 -14.64 -59.90 15.51
N GLU A 746 -14.30 -60.33 14.30
CA GLU A 746 -15.17 -61.04 13.36
C GLU A 746 -15.94 -62.20 14.01
N THR A 747 -17.09 -62.52 13.40
CA THR A 747 -17.96 -63.71 13.54
C THR A 747 -18.96 -63.73 14.70
N GLU A 748 -20.22 -63.41 14.37
CA GLU A 748 -21.36 -64.11 14.96
C GLU A 748 -21.23 -65.62 14.62
N PRO A 749 -21.38 -66.55 15.57
CA PRO A 749 -21.65 -67.92 15.21
C PRO A 749 -23.05 -67.99 14.62
N LEU A 750 -23.14 -68.43 13.36
CA LEU A 750 -24.39 -68.87 12.75
C LEU A 750 -25.08 -69.86 13.69
N SER A 751 -26.20 -69.43 14.27
CA SER A 751 -27.15 -70.32 14.92
C SER A 751 -27.62 -71.35 13.88
N GLU A 752 -27.27 -72.62 14.09
CA GLU A 752 -27.87 -73.73 13.32
C GLU A 752 -29.40 -73.66 13.44
N PRO A 753 -30.15 -73.79 12.33
CA PRO A 753 -31.59 -73.91 12.41
C PRO A 753 -31.94 -75.32 12.91
N THR A 754 -32.55 -75.38 14.09
CA THR A 754 -33.21 -76.58 14.61
C THR A 754 -34.28 -77.03 13.63
N VAL A 755 -34.04 -78.14 12.93
CA VAL A 755 -35.05 -78.86 12.15
C VAL A 755 -36.04 -79.49 13.13
N GLN A 756 -37.25 -78.95 13.21
CA GLN A 756 -38.42 -79.68 13.70
C GLN A 756 -39.26 -80.09 12.48
N ASN A 757 -39.28 -81.40 12.21
CA ASN A 757 -40.27 -82.03 11.34
C ASN A 757 -41.64 -82.05 12.03
N PRO A 758 -42.75 -81.89 11.29
CA PRO A 758 -44.09 -82.00 11.85
C PRO A 758 -44.59 -83.45 11.86
N VAL A 759 -45.28 -83.81 12.95
CA VAL A 759 -46.48 -84.66 12.93
C VAL A 759 -47.58 -83.87 13.64
#